data_AF-A0A5N6Z391-F1
#
_entry.id   AF-A0A5N6Z391-F1
#
_cell.length_a   1.000
_cell.length_b   1.000
_cell.length_c   1.000
_cell.angle_alpha   90.00
_cell.angle_beta   90.00
_cell.angle_gamma   90.00
#
_symmetry.space_group_name_H-M   'P 1'
#
loop_
_entity.id
_entity.type
_entity.pdbx_description
1 polymer ?
#
loop_
_entity_poly.entity_id
_entity_poly.type
_entity_poly.pdbx_seq_one_letter_code
_entity_poly.pdbx_strand_id
1 'polypeptide(L)'
;MASNPHAGFFQTLEFLPDNTVVIQDKIYGKHTISEPVLAELLQSPALLRLAGIGLHGQTDLLGITPTVTRLEHSIGASLLVRKVGASVAEQVAGLLHDISHTVLSHDVDGALSNPGESFHEVQKSRYIMTTELPQILIKHGFTDLKPFDEELYPLVEMPTPHLCADRLDYSLRDAVAFGKLAIEDARRVYDSLTAFPDACSSHRLLVLQDIDLASGYARAYMECDRNVWSNPSHAVMSKNVGQLIGDLLQRRILKEEVLWSLSDREFWELLKSKVTPEGLKTIQQIEAGPHPEDYLRLPRGTKIRTIDPDVLLPGAEEASSLSTLKPKWAEEIEEYIRARQALFYDSTISRAVPIHQFLIFTMSEALTTTDLRDALPLIARGKVRDLYDVDEKTLLFVATDRISAYDVIMENGIPEKGILLTLCTKTWFKILTDSIPSLRTHFLTLDLPPQIPESLRPVLQNRSMQVRKLKILPIEAIVRGYITGSAWNEYKKSGTVHGIKVAEGLKESQAFPDGPIYTPSTKAEQGEHDENIHPDQAAAIVGEPYASTIASLSIQLYKVAHEYALSRGVIIADTKFEFGLDPETNEVVLADEVLTPDSSRFWPMDSYEIGRGQQSFDKQFLRDWLTSQGLKGKPGVRMTDEIAQKTSAKYREAWERITGAN
;
A
#
# COMPACT_ATOMS: atom_id res chain seq x y z
N MET A 1 -5.76 -2.71 -51.57
CA MET A 1 -5.45 -3.55 -50.40
C MET A 1 -5.02 -2.60 -49.31
N ALA A 2 -5.91 -2.28 -48.37
CA ALA A 2 -5.54 -1.45 -47.23
C ALA A 2 -4.47 -2.21 -46.44
N SER A 3 -3.34 -1.57 -46.13
CA SER A 3 -2.32 -2.14 -45.27
C SER A 3 -2.96 -2.47 -43.93
N ASN A 4 -3.00 -3.76 -43.55
CA ASN A 4 -3.42 -4.15 -42.21
C ASN A 4 -2.55 -3.41 -41.19
N PRO A 5 -3.11 -2.52 -40.35
CA PRO A 5 -2.34 -1.92 -39.28
C PRO A 5 -1.86 -3.03 -38.35
N HIS A 6 -0.56 -3.05 -38.14
CA HIS A 6 0.08 -3.93 -37.19
C HIS A 6 -0.15 -3.33 -35.79
N ALA A 7 -0.88 -4.03 -34.92
CA ALA A 7 -1.15 -3.56 -33.56
C ALA A 7 0.10 -3.69 -32.67
N GLY A 8 0.99 -4.61 -33.01
CA GLY A 8 2.27 -4.86 -32.35
C GLY A 8 2.72 -6.29 -32.63
N PHE A 9 3.73 -6.80 -31.92
CA PHE A 9 4.47 -8.01 -32.29
C PHE A 9 3.65 -9.28 -32.56
N PHE A 10 2.53 -9.48 -31.87
CA PHE A 10 1.65 -10.65 -31.94
C PHE A 10 0.39 -10.45 -32.77
N GLN A 11 -0.07 -9.22 -32.98
CA GLN A 11 -1.40 -8.95 -33.54
C GLN A 11 -1.41 -8.09 -34.81
N THR A 12 -2.27 -8.47 -35.74
CA THR A 12 -2.68 -7.62 -36.87
C THR A 12 -4.19 -7.43 -36.89
N LEU A 13 -4.64 -6.23 -37.23
CA LEU A 13 -6.06 -5.87 -37.35
C LEU A 13 -6.42 -5.67 -38.82
N GLU A 14 -7.56 -6.20 -39.24
CA GLU A 14 -8.16 -5.95 -40.54
C GLU A 14 -9.58 -5.40 -40.32
N PHE A 15 -9.80 -4.15 -40.73
CA PHE A 15 -11.09 -3.47 -40.64
C PHE A 15 -11.88 -3.69 -41.93
N LEU A 16 -13.05 -4.31 -41.82
CA LEU A 16 -13.91 -4.64 -42.94
C LEU A 16 -14.99 -3.57 -43.18
N PRO A 17 -15.53 -3.43 -44.40
CA PRO A 17 -16.51 -2.39 -44.74
C PRO A 17 -17.85 -2.46 -43.99
N ASP A 18 -18.16 -3.60 -43.39
CA ASP A 18 -19.39 -3.87 -42.64
C ASP A 18 -19.25 -3.57 -41.13
N ASN A 19 -18.21 -2.81 -40.74
CA ASN A 19 -17.80 -2.56 -39.35
C ASN A 19 -17.37 -3.83 -38.59
N THR A 20 -17.05 -4.92 -39.28
CA THR A 20 -16.42 -6.08 -38.65
C THR A 20 -14.92 -5.85 -38.51
N VAL A 21 -14.32 -6.28 -37.39
CA VAL A 21 -12.86 -6.26 -37.20
C VAL A 21 -12.35 -7.69 -37.10
N VAL A 22 -11.40 -8.04 -37.96
CA VAL A 22 -10.71 -9.34 -37.91
C VAL A 22 -9.36 -9.15 -37.22
N ILE A 23 -9.17 -9.87 -36.12
CA ILE A 23 -7.94 -9.88 -35.34
C ILE A 23 -7.22 -11.19 -35.61
N GLN A 24 -5.97 -11.11 -36.06
CA GLN A 24 -5.08 -12.27 -36.13
C GLN A 24 -4.05 -12.14 -35.02
N ASP A 25 -4.16 -12.97 -34.00
CA ASP A 25 -3.21 -13.07 -32.89
C ASP A 25 -2.37 -14.35 -33.03
N LYS A 26 -1.05 -14.24 -32.83
CA LYS A 26 -0.14 -15.38 -32.94
C LYS A 26 -0.34 -16.43 -31.83
N ILE A 27 -0.80 -16.04 -30.64
CA ILE A 27 -1.10 -16.91 -29.50
C ILE A 27 -2.58 -17.32 -29.52
N TYR A 28 -3.51 -16.38 -29.70
CA TYR A 28 -4.96 -16.64 -29.54
C TYR A 28 -5.69 -16.99 -30.84
N GLY A 29 -4.98 -16.99 -31.97
CA GLY A 29 -5.54 -17.35 -33.26
C GLY A 29 -6.37 -16.22 -33.90
N LYS A 30 -7.28 -16.61 -34.80
CA LYS A 30 -8.10 -15.66 -35.57
C LYS A 30 -9.43 -15.41 -34.85
N HIS A 31 -9.75 -14.14 -34.63
CA HIS A 31 -11.02 -13.69 -34.04
C HIS A 31 -11.73 -12.72 -34.97
N THR A 32 -13.04 -12.86 -35.09
CA THR A 32 -13.90 -11.92 -35.81
C THR A 32 -14.78 -11.22 -34.79
N ILE A 33 -14.67 -9.89 -34.71
CA ILE A 33 -15.43 -9.02 -33.81
C ILE A 33 -16.52 -8.32 -34.63
N SER A 34 -17.76 -8.63 -34.33
CA SER A 34 -18.95 -8.09 -35.01
C SER A 34 -19.90 -7.37 -34.05
N GLU A 35 -19.60 -7.37 -32.75
CA GLU A 35 -20.33 -6.63 -31.73
C GLU A 35 -20.12 -5.13 -31.97
N PRO A 36 -21.19 -4.35 -32.23
CA PRO A 36 -21.06 -2.96 -32.67
C PRO A 36 -20.23 -2.07 -31.74
N VAL A 37 -20.36 -2.27 -30.41
CA VAL A 37 -19.59 -1.51 -29.42
C VAL A 37 -18.10 -1.82 -29.48
N LEU A 38 -17.72 -3.09 -29.56
CA LEU A 38 -16.31 -3.50 -29.61
C LEU A 38 -15.68 -3.08 -30.93
N ALA A 39 -16.40 -3.24 -32.04
CA ALA A 39 -15.94 -2.81 -33.36
C ALA A 39 -15.70 -1.29 -33.44
N GLU A 40 -16.57 -0.47 -32.82
CA GLU A 40 -16.40 0.98 -32.77
C GLU A 40 -15.24 1.38 -31.83
N LEU A 41 -15.13 0.74 -30.66
CA LEU A 41 -14.01 0.98 -29.72
C LEU A 41 -12.65 0.62 -30.35
N LEU A 42 -12.56 -0.49 -31.09
CA LEU A 42 -11.36 -0.92 -31.82
C LEU A 42 -10.90 0.08 -32.91
N GLN A 43 -11.78 1.00 -33.31
CA GLN A 43 -11.49 2.06 -34.26
C GLN A 43 -11.35 3.43 -33.59
N SER A 44 -11.52 3.52 -32.27
CA SER A 44 -11.47 4.78 -31.53
C SER A 44 -10.04 5.31 -31.44
N PRO A 45 -9.81 6.61 -31.70
CA PRO A 45 -8.50 7.24 -31.48
C PRO A 45 -7.94 7.00 -30.07
N ALA A 46 -8.79 7.05 -29.04
CA ALA A 46 -8.37 6.84 -27.66
C ALA A 46 -7.76 5.44 -27.41
N LEU A 47 -8.30 4.40 -28.06
CA LEU A 47 -7.73 3.05 -27.95
C LEU A 47 -6.55 2.84 -28.90
N LEU A 48 -6.65 3.28 -30.16
CA LEU A 48 -5.61 3.06 -31.16
C LEU A 48 -4.28 3.75 -30.82
N ARG A 49 -4.29 4.82 -30.00
CA ARG A 49 -3.06 5.44 -29.51
C ARG A 49 -2.15 4.45 -28.76
N LEU A 50 -2.74 3.43 -28.11
CA LEU A 50 -1.99 2.45 -27.32
C LEU A 50 -1.05 1.60 -28.19
N ALA A 51 -1.21 1.61 -29.53
CA ALA A 51 -0.25 1.00 -30.45
C ALA A 51 1.13 1.68 -30.39
N GLY A 52 1.18 2.95 -29.96
CA GLY A 52 2.41 3.71 -29.78
C GLY A 52 3.01 3.63 -28.37
N ILE A 53 2.42 2.82 -27.48
CA ILE A 53 2.80 2.70 -26.07
C ILE A 53 3.21 1.25 -25.78
N GLY A 54 4.46 1.03 -25.39
CA GLY A 54 5.00 -0.29 -25.04
C GLY A 54 4.62 -0.72 -23.62
N LEU A 55 4.46 -2.03 -23.40
CA LEU A 55 4.20 -2.60 -22.07
C LEU A 55 5.32 -2.27 -21.07
N HIS A 56 6.57 -2.31 -21.51
CA HIS A 56 7.79 -2.20 -20.70
C HIS A 56 8.51 -0.86 -20.87
N GLY A 57 7.77 0.19 -21.27
CA GLY A 57 8.26 1.58 -21.27
C GLY A 57 9.54 1.80 -22.07
N GLN A 58 10.52 2.48 -21.46
CA GLN A 58 11.85 2.68 -22.04
C GLN A 58 12.57 1.41 -22.51
N THR A 59 12.37 0.25 -21.87
CA THR A 59 13.08 -0.97 -22.26
C THR A 59 12.58 -1.52 -23.61
N ASP A 60 11.29 -1.38 -23.89
CA ASP A 60 10.71 -1.66 -25.20
C ASP A 60 11.19 -0.65 -26.25
N LEU A 61 11.17 0.64 -25.88
CA LEU A 61 11.59 1.73 -26.77
C LEU A 61 13.05 1.59 -27.22
N LEU A 62 13.93 1.18 -26.31
CA LEU A 62 15.37 1.02 -26.56
C LEU A 62 15.72 -0.33 -27.20
N GLY A 63 14.73 -1.20 -27.42
CA GLY A 63 14.93 -2.54 -27.99
C GLY A 63 15.68 -3.50 -27.06
N ILE A 64 15.66 -3.25 -25.75
CA ILE A 64 16.20 -4.17 -24.73
C ILE A 64 15.25 -5.35 -24.57
N THR A 65 13.95 -5.07 -24.59
CA THR A 65 12.87 -6.05 -24.64
C THR A 65 12.19 -6.01 -26.01
N PRO A 66 11.70 -7.16 -26.53
CA PRO A 66 10.78 -7.18 -27.66
C PRO A 66 9.56 -6.29 -27.43
N THR A 67 9.20 -5.48 -28.42
CA THR A 67 8.08 -4.54 -28.32
C THR A 67 6.73 -5.24 -28.35
N VAL A 68 6.05 -5.26 -27.21
CA VAL A 68 4.63 -5.62 -27.09
C VAL A 68 3.86 -4.37 -26.68
N THR A 69 2.79 -4.02 -27.40
CA THR A 69 2.10 -2.75 -27.15
C THR A 69 0.95 -2.92 -26.15
N ARG A 70 0.59 -1.81 -25.47
CA ARG A 70 -0.60 -1.74 -24.62
C ARG A 70 -1.90 -2.01 -25.40
N LEU A 71 -1.91 -1.73 -26.71
CA LEU A 71 -3.04 -2.08 -27.57
C LEU A 71 -3.18 -3.59 -27.72
N GLU A 72 -2.07 -4.30 -27.98
CA GLU A 72 -2.11 -5.76 -28.09
C GLU A 72 -2.62 -6.41 -26.81
N HIS A 73 -2.19 -5.86 -25.69
CA HIS A 73 -2.56 -6.33 -24.38
C HIS A 73 -4.05 -6.09 -24.08
N SER A 74 -4.55 -4.89 -24.32
CA SER A 74 -5.97 -4.54 -24.18
C SER A 74 -6.87 -5.43 -25.04
N ILE A 75 -6.49 -5.65 -26.31
CA ILE A 75 -7.22 -6.55 -27.21
C ILE A 75 -7.15 -7.99 -26.69
N GLY A 76 -5.97 -8.42 -26.25
CA GLY A 76 -5.72 -9.75 -25.72
C GLY A 76 -6.56 -10.09 -24.49
N ALA A 77 -6.62 -9.20 -23.50
CA ALA A 77 -7.47 -9.34 -22.32
C ALA A 77 -8.96 -9.47 -22.71
N SER A 78 -9.44 -8.65 -23.65
CA SER A 78 -10.80 -8.77 -24.21
C SER A 78 -11.06 -10.13 -24.88
N LEU A 79 -10.08 -10.66 -25.63
CA LEU A 79 -10.17 -11.96 -26.28
C LEU A 79 -10.15 -13.14 -25.29
N LEU A 80 -9.44 -13.02 -24.17
CA LEU A 80 -9.43 -14.03 -23.12
C LEU A 80 -10.80 -14.16 -22.43
N VAL A 81 -11.42 -13.04 -22.04
CA VAL A 81 -12.76 -13.11 -21.45
C VAL A 81 -13.82 -13.54 -22.47
N ARG A 82 -13.66 -13.16 -23.75
CA ARG A 82 -14.49 -13.67 -24.86
C ARG A 82 -14.36 -15.19 -25.02
N LYS A 83 -13.14 -15.73 -24.95
CA LYS A 83 -12.86 -17.17 -25.10
C LYS A 83 -13.62 -18.01 -24.07
N VAL A 84 -13.77 -17.51 -22.85
CA VAL A 84 -14.46 -18.23 -21.77
C VAL A 84 -15.97 -17.94 -21.72
N GLY A 85 -16.50 -17.13 -22.65
CA GLY A 85 -17.94 -16.87 -22.78
C GLY A 85 -18.46 -15.70 -21.94
N ALA A 86 -17.60 -14.77 -21.53
CA ALA A 86 -18.00 -13.59 -20.78
C ALA A 86 -18.94 -12.65 -21.57
N SER A 87 -19.70 -11.83 -20.85
CA SER A 87 -20.63 -10.86 -21.44
C SER A 87 -19.92 -9.83 -22.32
N VAL A 88 -20.66 -9.19 -23.24
CA VAL A 88 -20.11 -8.08 -24.05
C VAL A 88 -19.62 -6.94 -23.17
N ALA A 89 -20.29 -6.66 -22.03
CA ALA A 89 -19.87 -5.62 -21.09
C ALA A 89 -18.48 -5.93 -20.49
N GLU A 90 -18.25 -7.19 -20.15
CA GLU A 90 -16.97 -7.67 -19.62
C GLU A 90 -15.87 -7.71 -20.69
N GLN A 91 -16.22 -8.01 -21.94
CA GLN A 91 -15.31 -7.87 -23.08
C GLN A 91 -14.92 -6.41 -23.32
N VAL A 92 -15.85 -5.46 -23.15
CA VAL A 92 -15.58 -4.02 -23.21
C VAL A 92 -14.67 -3.60 -22.06
N ALA A 93 -14.92 -4.07 -20.83
CA ALA A 93 -14.06 -3.81 -19.68
C ALA A 93 -12.64 -4.33 -19.92
N GLY A 94 -12.51 -5.57 -20.42
CA GLY A 94 -11.21 -6.13 -20.84
C GLY A 94 -10.52 -5.33 -21.93
N LEU A 95 -11.27 -4.74 -22.88
CA LEU A 95 -10.69 -3.89 -23.93
C LEU A 95 -10.22 -2.52 -23.41
N LEU A 96 -10.81 -2.01 -22.34
CA LEU A 96 -10.59 -0.65 -21.84
C LEU A 96 -9.84 -0.60 -20.50
N HIS A 97 -9.50 -1.74 -19.90
CA HIS A 97 -8.85 -1.78 -18.58
C HIS A 97 -7.56 -0.95 -18.56
N ASP A 98 -6.78 -1.00 -19.64
CA ASP A 98 -5.47 -0.36 -19.74
C ASP A 98 -5.49 1.04 -20.41
N ILE A 99 -6.68 1.60 -20.62
CA ILE A 99 -6.88 2.79 -21.46
C ILE A 99 -6.18 4.05 -20.94
N SER A 100 -5.81 4.11 -19.66
CA SER A 100 -5.19 5.27 -19.02
C SER A 100 -3.65 5.27 -19.05
N HIS A 101 -3.02 4.22 -19.59
CA HIS A 101 -1.56 4.14 -19.69
C HIS A 101 -0.98 5.29 -20.52
N THR A 102 0.01 5.98 -19.97
CA THR A 102 0.70 7.09 -20.64
C THR A 102 1.90 6.58 -21.44
N VAL A 103 2.55 7.51 -22.15
CA VAL A 103 3.91 7.32 -22.68
C VAL A 103 4.83 6.71 -21.63
N LEU A 104 5.66 5.77 -22.08
CA LEU A 104 6.62 5.00 -21.30
C LEU A 104 6.00 4.17 -20.16
N SER A 105 4.68 3.95 -20.19
CA SER A 105 3.96 3.13 -19.22
C SER A 105 4.36 3.49 -17.77
N HIS A 106 4.73 2.49 -16.96
CA HIS A 106 5.03 2.65 -15.54
C HIS A 106 6.29 3.48 -15.23
N ASP A 107 7.08 3.90 -16.23
CA ASP A 107 8.18 4.85 -15.98
C ASP A 107 7.66 6.18 -15.43
N VAL A 108 6.42 6.56 -15.79
CA VAL A 108 5.75 7.76 -15.29
C VAL A 108 5.34 7.62 -13.82
N ASP A 109 5.16 6.40 -13.31
CA ASP A 109 4.81 6.20 -11.90
C ASP A 109 5.93 6.72 -10.98
N GLY A 110 7.19 6.55 -11.38
CA GLY A 110 8.34 7.10 -10.66
C GLY A 110 8.38 8.65 -10.63
N ALA A 111 7.62 9.31 -11.50
CA ALA A 111 7.53 10.77 -11.61
C ALA A 111 6.34 11.36 -10.84
N LEU A 112 5.18 10.69 -10.90
CA LEU A 112 3.89 11.29 -10.56
C LEU A 112 3.07 10.48 -9.54
N SER A 113 3.47 9.26 -9.20
CA SER A 113 2.76 8.44 -8.22
C SER A 113 3.28 8.65 -6.81
N ASN A 114 2.39 8.54 -5.82
CA ASN A 114 2.84 8.31 -4.45
C ASN A 114 3.41 6.88 -4.33
N PRO A 115 4.26 6.60 -3.32
CA PRO A 115 4.73 5.26 -3.06
C PRO A 115 3.57 4.27 -2.92
N GLY A 116 3.57 3.22 -3.74
CA GLY A 116 2.55 2.18 -3.72
C GLY A 116 1.27 2.46 -4.53
N GLU A 117 1.23 3.56 -5.30
CA GLU A 117 0.15 3.87 -6.24
C GLU A 117 0.63 3.74 -7.70
N SER A 118 -0.28 3.41 -8.63
CA SER A 118 -0.06 3.63 -10.06
C SER A 118 -0.77 4.90 -10.53
N PHE A 119 -0.06 5.75 -11.27
CA PHE A 119 -0.59 7.00 -11.82
C PHE A 119 -1.75 6.70 -12.77
N HIS A 120 -1.65 5.61 -13.52
CA HIS A 120 -2.67 5.19 -14.48
C HIS A 120 -3.97 4.78 -13.81
N GLU A 121 -3.89 4.08 -12.68
CA GLU A 121 -5.07 3.70 -11.87
C GLU A 121 -5.75 4.96 -11.30
N VAL A 122 -4.98 5.85 -10.68
CA VAL A 122 -5.51 7.07 -10.05
C VAL A 122 -6.12 8.04 -11.08
N GLN A 123 -5.49 8.19 -12.24
CA GLN A 123 -5.93 9.15 -13.26
C GLN A 123 -6.92 8.57 -14.28
N LYS A 124 -7.25 7.27 -14.22
CA LYS A 124 -8.07 6.61 -15.24
C LYS A 124 -9.40 7.29 -15.48
N SER A 125 -10.17 7.52 -14.42
CA SER A 125 -11.47 8.20 -14.50
C SER A 125 -11.35 9.61 -15.08
N ARG A 126 -10.29 10.35 -14.73
CA ARG A 126 -10.03 11.68 -15.29
C ARG A 126 -9.72 11.60 -16.79
N TYR A 127 -8.86 10.68 -17.19
CA TYR A 127 -8.49 10.50 -18.59
C TYR A 127 -9.69 10.12 -19.46
N ILE A 128 -10.49 9.14 -19.01
CA ILE A 128 -11.69 8.68 -19.72
C ILE A 128 -12.62 9.85 -20.07
N MET A 129 -12.83 10.78 -19.13
CA MET A 129 -13.71 11.94 -19.33
C MET A 129 -13.18 12.94 -20.37
N THR A 130 -11.93 12.81 -20.81
CA THR A 130 -11.34 13.64 -21.88
C THR A 130 -11.46 13.01 -23.27
N THR A 131 -12.00 11.79 -23.36
CA THR A 131 -12.09 11.00 -24.60
C THR A 131 -13.53 10.87 -25.11
N GLU A 132 -13.67 10.31 -26.30
CA GLU A 132 -14.93 9.92 -26.94
C GLU A 132 -15.56 8.65 -26.36
N LEU A 133 -14.84 7.92 -25.51
CA LEU A 133 -15.24 6.59 -25.04
C LEU A 133 -16.57 6.57 -24.28
N PRO A 134 -16.89 7.53 -23.37
CA PRO A 134 -18.19 7.55 -22.71
C PRO A 134 -19.35 7.68 -23.70
N GLN A 135 -19.18 8.50 -24.74
CA GLN A 135 -20.21 8.69 -25.76
C GLN A 135 -20.39 7.43 -26.61
N ILE A 136 -19.31 6.70 -26.93
CA ILE A 136 -19.39 5.41 -27.61
C ILE A 136 -20.17 4.40 -26.75
N LEU A 137 -19.86 4.28 -25.46
CA LEU A 137 -20.57 3.36 -24.56
C LEU A 137 -22.07 3.70 -24.45
N ILE A 138 -22.40 4.97 -24.25
CA ILE A 138 -23.80 5.45 -24.18
C ILE A 138 -24.55 5.14 -25.48
N LYS A 139 -23.92 5.41 -26.64
CA LYS A 139 -24.50 5.14 -27.96
C LYS A 139 -24.88 3.67 -28.14
N HIS A 140 -24.12 2.75 -27.55
CA HIS A 140 -24.35 1.30 -27.61
C HIS A 140 -25.14 0.74 -26.42
N GLY A 141 -25.75 1.60 -25.60
CA GLY A 141 -26.67 1.19 -24.53
C GLY A 141 -26.04 0.97 -23.16
N PHE A 142 -24.74 1.23 -22.99
CA PHE A 142 -24.06 1.19 -21.68
C PHE A 142 -24.15 2.54 -20.98
N THR A 143 -25.37 2.99 -20.66
CA THR A 143 -25.61 4.33 -20.09
C THR A 143 -25.10 4.49 -18.66
N ASP A 144 -24.90 3.38 -17.93
CA ASP A 144 -24.36 3.39 -16.57
C ASP A 144 -22.83 3.40 -16.53
N LEU A 145 -22.17 3.32 -17.70
CA LEU A 145 -20.71 3.37 -17.86
C LEU A 145 -19.93 2.35 -17.03
N LYS A 146 -20.59 1.31 -16.50
CA LYS A 146 -19.97 0.26 -15.69
C LYS A 146 -18.77 -0.43 -16.34
N PRO A 147 -18.70 -0.62 -17.67
CA PRO A 147 -17.53 -1.22 -18.29
C PRO A 147 -16.20 -0.46 -18.07
N PHE A 148 -16.21 0.77 -17.53
CA PHE A 148 -14.99 1.45 -17.10
C PHE A 148 -14.51 1.06 -15.70
N ASP A 149 -15.30 0.30 -14.95
CA ASP A 149 -15.02 -0.18 -13.60
C ASP A 149 -14.75 -1.69 -13.66
N GLU A 150 -13.50 -2.04 -13.96
CA GLU A 150 -13.02 -3.42 -14.09
C GLU A 150 -13.18 -4.24 -12.81
N GLU A 151 -13.27 -3.62 -11.63
CA GLU A 151 -13.49 -4.33 -10.37
C GLU A 151 -14.85 -5.05 -10.32
N LEU A 152 -15.81 -4.61 -11.15
CA LEU A 152 -17.10 -5.28 -11.34
C LEU A 152 -17.00 -6.56 -12.20
N TYR A 153 -15.84 -6.81 -12.81
CA TYR A 153 -15.61 -7.85 -13.82
C TYR A 153 -14.41 -8.74 -13.43
N PRO A 154 -14.60 -9.69 -12.51
CA PRO A 154 -13.51 -10.51 -11.95
C PRO A 154 -12.73 -11.36 -12.97
N LEU A 155 -13.29 -11.65 -14.17
CA LEU A 155 -12.48 -12.32 -15.20
C LEU A 155 -11.50 -11.37 -15.88
N VAL A 156 -11.74 -10.06 -15.84
CA VAL A 156 -10.83 -9.03 -16.38
C VAL A 156 -9.71 -8.76 -15.39
N GLU A 157 -10.06 -8.37 -14.16
CA GLU A 157 -9.11 -8.03 -13.11
C GLU A 157 -9.53 -8.68 -11.79
N MET A 158 -8.57 -9.27 -11.08
CA MET A 158 -8.81 -9.76 -9.72
C MET A 158 -7.52 -9.86 -8.91
N PRO A 159 -7.59 -9.74 -7.56
CA PRO A 159 -6.42 -9.85 -6.71
C PRO A 159 -5.66 -11.16 -6.90
N THR A 160 -4.33 -11.10 -6.77
CA THR A 160 -3.48 -12.29 -6.65
C THR A 160 -3.92 -13.15 -5.46
N PRO A 161 -3.80 -14.49 -5.54
CA PRO A 161 -2.97 -15.24 -6.48
C PRO A 161 -3.68 -15.81 -7.72
N HIS A 162 -4.99 -15.59 -7.85
CA HIS A 162 -5.84 -16.11 -8.92
C HIS A 162 -5.44 -15.58 -10.32
N LEU A 163 -5.91 -16.22 -11.38
CA LEU A 163 -5.78 -15.67 -12.74
C LEU A 163 -6.91 -14.68 -13.05
N CYS A 164 -6.54 -13.58 -13.71
CA CYS A 164 -7.44 -12.67 -14.41
C CYS A 164 -6.93 -12.45 -15.84
N ALA A 165 -7.75 -11.89 -16.73
CA ALA A 165 -7.39 -11.70 -18.13
C ALA A 165 -6.26 -10.68 -18.32
N ASP A 166 -6.21 -9.61 -17.53
CA ASP A 166 -5.04 -8.71 -17.48
C ASP A 166 -3.76 -9.52 -17.24
N ARG A 167 -3.68 -10.15 -16.08
CA ARG A 167 -2.50 -10.92 -15.66
C ARG A 167 -2.10 -12.02 -16.61
N LEU A 168 -3.08 -12.74 -17.15
CA LEU A 168 -2.84 -13.84 -18.07
C LEU A 168 -2.34 -13.33 -19.44
N ASP A 169 -2.88 -12.23 -19.94
CA ASP A 169 -2.50 -11.74 -21.26
C ASP A 169 -1.07 -11.18 -21.29
N TYR A 170 -0.75 -10.18 -20.44
CA TYR A 170 0.58 -9.57 -20.50
C TYR A 170 1.67 -10.60 -20.27
N SER A 171 1.44 -11.53 -19.34
CA SER A 171 2.45 -12.51 -18.97
C SER A 171 2.61 -13.63 -20.00
N LEU A 172 1.55 -14.05 -20.72
CA LEU A 172 1.70 -14.99 -21.83
C LEU A 172 2.45 -14.35 -23.00
N ARG A 173 2.12 -13.11 -23.35
CA ARG A 173 2.83 -12.35 -24.40
C ARG A 173 4.29 -12.21 -24.05
N ASP A 174 4.59 -11.78 -22.84
CA ASP A 174 5.96 -11.63 -22.34
C ASP A 174 6.71 -12.95 -22.29
N ALA A 175 6.07 -14.01 -21.79
CA ALA A 175 6.72 -15.32 -21.73
C ALA A 175 7.11 -15.83 -23.11
N VAL A 176 6.27 -15.62 -24.13
CA VAL A 176 6.61 -15.97 -25.51
C VAL A 176 7.65 -15.02 -26.09
N ALA A 177 7.47 -13.70 -25.94
CA ALA A 177 8.35 -12.68 -26.48
C ALA A 177 9.78 -12.83 -25.94
N PHE A 178 9.93 -13.11 -24.65
CA PHE A 178 11.22 -13.27 -23.96
C PHE A 178 11.80 -14.69 -24.05
N GLY A 179 11.13 -15.60 -24.79
CA GLY A 179 11.57 -16.98 -24.97
C GLY A 179 11.56 -17.80 -23.68
N LYS A 180 10.70 -17.44 -22.72
CA LYS A 180 10.49 -18.17 -21.45
C LYS A 180 9.40 -19.25 -21.55
N LEU A 181 8.55 -19.16 -22.58
CA LEU A 181 7.55 -20.15 -22.92
C LEU A 181 7.49 -20.32 -24.44
N ALA A 182 7.42 -21.57 -24.92
CA ALA A 182 7.21 -21.82 -26.34
C ALA A 182 5.82 -21.32 -26.76
N ILE A 183 5.68 -20.81 -28.00
CA ILE A 183 4.39 -20.31 -28.48
C ILE A 183 3.34 -21.42 -28.56
N GLU A 184 3.76 -22.66 -28.79
CA GLU A 184 2.89 -23.84 -28.76
C GLU A 184 2.35 -24.10 -27.35
N ASP A 185 3.16 -23.93 -26.31
CA ASP A 185 2.70 -24.08 -24.93
C ASP A 185 1.80 -22.91 -24.49
N ALA A 186 2.09 -21.68 -24.95
CA ALA A 186 1.20 -20.54 -24.73
C ALA A 186 -0.19 -20.75 -25.38
N ARG A 187 -0.23 -21.32 -26.58
CA ARG A 187 -1.48 -21.75 -27.24
C ARG A 187 -2.21 -22.81 -26.43
N ARG A 188 -1.49 -23.79 -25.90
CA ARG A 188 -2.08 -24.81 -25.01
C ARG A 188 -2.68 -24.19 -23.75
N VAL A 189 -2.01 -23.19 -23.14
CA VAL A 189 -2.56 -22.46 -21.97
C VAL A 189 -3.89 -21.81 -22.37
N TYR A 190 -3.91 -21.07 -23.48
CA TYR A 190 -5.11 -20.44 -24.02
C TYR A 190 -6.24 -21.44 -24.31
N ASP A 191 -5.91 -22.56 -24.95
CA ASP A 191 -6.89 -23.59 -25.31
C ASP A 191 -7.51 -24.25 -24.07
N SER A 192 -6.70 -24.46 -23.03
CA SER A 192 -7.12 -25.06 -21.75
C SER A 192 -7.92 -24.13 -20.83
N LEU A 193 -7.93 -22.82 -21.13
CA LEU A 193 -8.57 -21.81 -20.28
C LEU A 193 -10.10 -21.93 -20.33
N THR A 194 -10.72 -21.96 -19.14
CA THR A 194 -12.18 -21.90 -18.97
C THR A 194 -12.55 -21.01 -17.79
N ALA A 195 -13.79 -20.52 -17.78
CA ALA A 195 -14.40 -19.95 -16.59
C ALA A 195 -15.04 -21.07 -15.76
N PHE A 196 -14.92 -21.00 -14.43
CA PHE A 196 -15.53 -21.93 -13.50
C PHE A 196 -16.24 -21.17 -12.36
N PRO A 197 -17.46 -21.56 -11.94
CA PRO A 197 -18.27 -22.66 -12.46
C PRO A 197 -18.83 -22.39 -13.87
N ASP A 198 -19.02 -21.13 -14.22
CA ASP A 198 -19.34 -20.66 -15.57
C ASP A 198 -19.05 -19.15 -15.68
N ALA A 199 -19.06 -18.61 -16.90
CA ALA A 199 -18.69 -17.22 -17.19
C ALA A 199 -19.69 -16.16 -16.67
N CYS A 200 -20.88 -16.57 -16.22
CA CYS A 200 -21.91 -15.69 -15.70
C CYS A 200 -22.02 -15.73 -14.17
N SER A 201 -21.35 -16.68 -13.51
CA SER A 201 -21.36 -16.82 -12.05
C SER A 201 -20.76 -15.59 -11.35
N SER A 202 -21.33 -15.23 -10.20
CA SER A 202 -20.85 -14.10 -9.38
C SER A 202 -19.50 -14.39 -8.70
N HIS A 203 -19.09 -15.66 -8.60
CA HIS A 203 -17.82 -16.09 -8.01
C HIS A 203 -16.95 -16.83 -9.03
N ARG A 204 -17.05 -16.43 -10.30
CA ARG A 204 -16.34 -17.09 -11.40
C ARG A 204 -14.83 -16.84 -11.35
N LEU A 205 -14.06 -17.87 -11.68
CA LEU A 205 -12.60 -17.85 -11.78
C LEU A 205 -12.17 -18.25 -13.18
N LEU A 206 -11.04 -17.71 -13.64
CA LEU A 206 -10.29 -18.28 -14.76
C LEU A 206 -9.46 -19.46 -14.25
N VAL A 207 -9.68 -20.64 -14.83
CA VAL A 207 -8.99 -21.86 -14.43
C VAL A 207 -8.35 -22.55 -15.63
N LEU A 208 -7.25 -23.26 -15.37
CA LEU A 208 -6.62 -24.15 -16.34
C LEU A 208 -7.09 -25.59 -16.12
N GLN A 209 -6.92 -26.45 -17.13
CA GLN A 209 -7.40 -27.85 -17.07
C GLN A 209 -6.27 -28.88 -17.01
N ASP A 210 -5.02 -28.42 -16.89
CA ASP A 210 -3.82 -29.27 -16.91
C ASP A 210 -2.80 -28.76 -15.88
N ILE A 211 -2.46 -29.61 -14.91
CA ILE A 211 -1.55 -29.28 -13.80
C ILE A 211 -0.13 -29.00 -14.30
N ASP A 212 0.36 -29.80 -15.25
CA ASP A 212 1.74 -29.68 -15.73
C ASP A 212 1.89 -28.44 -16.61
N LEU A 213 0.88 -28.14 -17.41
CA LEU A 213 0.79 -26.90 -18.18
C LEU A 213 0.71 -25.67 -17.26
N ALA A 214 -0.15 -25.70 -16.23
CA ALA A 214 -0.25 -24.64 -15.22
C ALA A 214 1.10 -24.42 -14.51
N SER A 215 1.79 -25.52 -14.14
CA SER A 215 3.10 -25.47 -13.50
C SER A 215 4.20 -24.94 -14.42
N GLY A 216 4.19 -25.29 -15.70
CA GLY A 216 5.13 -24.77 -16.70
C GLY A 216 4.94 -23.27 -16.93
N TYR A 217 3.69 -22.85 -17.11
CA TYR A 217 3.33 -21.45 -17.28
C TYR A 217 3.67 -20.60 -16.04
N ALA A 218 3.35 -21.08 -14.84
CA ALA A 218 3.65 -20.35 -13.61
C ALA A 218 5.16 -20.18 -13.37
N ARG A 219 5.99 -21.15 -13.77
CA ARG A 219 7.46 -20.97 -13.79
C ARG A 219 7.91 -19.95 -14.84
N ALA A 220 7.33 -19.98 -16.04
CA ALA A 220 7.64 -18.99 -17.07
C ALA A 220 7.28 -17.56 -16.62
N TYR A 221 6.16 -17.39 -15.91
CA TYR A 221 5.75 -16.14 -15.27
C TYR A 221 6.82 -15.62 -14.30
N MET A 222 7.34 -16.49 -13.41
CA MET A 222 8.42 -16.12 -12.48
C MET A 222 9.73 -15.79 -13.20
N GLU A 223 10.03 -16.45 -14.33
CA GLU A 223 11.17 -16.09 -15.16
C GLU A 223 10.98 -14.73 -15.84
N CYS A 224 9.78 -14.36 -16.28
CA CYS A 224 9.48 -13.02 -16.78
C CYS A 224 9.64 -11.97 -15.69
N ASP A 225 9.11 -12.23 -14.49
CA ASP A 225 9.32 -11.35 -13.33
C ASP A 225 10.81 -11.16 -13.05
N ARG A 226 11.56 -12.25 -12.91
CA ARG A 226 12.99 -12.20 -12.58
C ARG A 226 13.79 -11.39 -13.58
N ASN A 227 13.56 -11.66 -14.86
CA ASN A 227 14.42 -11.22 -15.93
C ASN A 227 13.98 -9.88 -16.53
N VAL A 228 12.72 -9.46 -16.32
CA VAL A 228 12.17 -8.24 -16.92
C VAL A 228 11.43 -7.38 -15.89
N TRP A 229 10.31 -7.82 -15.32
CA TRP A 229 9.42 -6.94 -14.56
C TRP A 229 9.97 -6.48 -13.21
N SER A 230 10.75 -7.34 -12.56
CA SER A 230 11.51 -7.02 -11.36
C SER A 230 13.01 -7.05 -11.66
N ASN A 231 13.45 -6.83 -12.91
CA ASN A 231 14.88 -6.78 -13.21
C ASN A 231 15.53 -5.55 -12.53
N PRO A 232 16.58 -5.73 -11.72
CA PRO A 232 17.33 -4.64 -11.08
C PRO A 232 17.66 -3.47 -12.00
N SER A 233 18.20 -3.77 -13.18
CA SER A 233 18.67 -2.77 -14.12
C SER A 233 17.52 -2.01 -14.78
N HIS A 234 16.46 -2.70 -15.16
CA HIS A 234 15.27 -2.08 -15.75
C HIS A 234 14.57 -1.18 -14.72
N ALA A 235 14.49 -1.62 -13.47
CA ALA A 235 13.90 -0.83 -12.39
C ALA A 235 14.68 0.47 -12.11
N VAL A 236 16.02 0.42 -12.18
CA VAL A 236 16.88 1.62 -12.07
C VAL A 236 16.68 2.55 -13.26
N MET A 237 16.63 2.02 -14.48
CA MET A 237 16.34 2.80 -15.68
C MET A 237 14.98 3.51 -15.56
N SER A 238 13.95 2.78 -15.15
CA SER A 238 12.58 3.29 -14.96
C SER A 238 12.54 4.45 -13.98
N LYS A 239 13.18 4.28 -12.82
CA LYS A 239 13.31 5.34 -11.83
C LYS A 239 14.01 6.58 -12.38
N ASN A 240 15.11 6.41 -13.12
CA ASN A 240 15.85 7.54 -13.69
C ASN A 240 15.04 8.28 -14.75
N VAL A 241 14.33 7.55 -15.62
CA VAL A 241 13.40 8.14 -16.60
C VAL A 241 12.27 8.90 -15.89
N GLY A 242 11.64 8.28 -14.89
CA GLY A 242 10.60 8.91 -14.08
C GLY A 242 11.09 10.21 -13.44
N GLN A 243 12.30 10.24 -12.88
CA GLN A 243 12.87 11.46 -12.32
C GLN A 243 13.03 12.58 -13.36
N LEU A 244 13.51 12.26 -14.57
CA LEU A 244 13.63 13.25 -15.65
C LEU A 244 12.26 13.82 -16.06
N ILE A 245 11.24 12.97 -16.16
CA ILE A 245 9.87 13.39 -16.48
C ILE A 245 9.32 14.29 -15.37
N GLY A 246 9.45 13.87 -14.11
CA GLY A 246 8.98 14.60 -12.93
C GLY A 246 9.60 16.00 -12.83
N ASP A 247 10.92 16.11 -13.04
CA ASP A 247 11.64 17.39 -13.04
C ASP A 247 11.08 18.38 -14.08
N LEU A 248 10.76 17.91 -15.29
CA LEU A 248 10.23 18.76 -16.35
C LEU A 248 8.79 19.19 -16.11
N LEU A 249 7.96 18.30 -15.55
CA LEU A 249 6.58 18.62 -15.17
C LEU A 249 6.53 19.60 -14.00
N GLN A 250 7.34 19.39 -12.96
CA GLN A 250 7.42 20.28 -11.79
C GLN A 250 7.86 21.69 -12.18
N ARG A 251 8.80 21.80 -13.12
CA ARG A 251 9.28 23.09 -13.67
C ARG A 251 8.34 23.68 -14.73
N ARG A 252 7.23 23.01 -15.05
CA ARG A 252 6.26 23.40 -16.08
C ARG A 252 6.87 23.60 -17.48
N ILE A 253 7.96 22.87 -17.76
CA ILE A 253 8.60 22.82 -19.09
C ILE A 253 7.79 21.91 -20.01
N LEU A 254 7.30 20.80 -19.46
CA LEU A 254 6.30 19.95 -20.07
C LEU A 254 4.94 20.19 -19.41
N LYS A 255 3.87 20.00 -20.17
CA LYS A 255 2.52 19.94 -19.64
C LYS A 255 2.10 18.48 -19.52
N GLU A 256 1.31 18.14 -18.50
CA GLU A 256 0.89 16.76 -18.22
C GLU A 256 0.12 16.12 -19.40
N GLU A 257 -0.63 16.90 -20.18
CA GLU A 257 -1.43 16.37 -21.29
C GLU A 257 -0.58 15.73 -22.42
N VAL A 258 0.72 16.05 -22.48
CA VAL A 258 1.64 15.43 -23.44
C VAL A 258 1.83 13.93 -23.17
N LEU A 259 1.55 13.47 -21.94
CA LEU A 259 1.70 12.08 -21.52
C LEU A 259 0.68 11.14 -22.18
N TRP A 260 -0.47 11.67 -22.61
CA TRP A 260 -1.52 10.88 -23.29
C TRP A 260 -1.65 11.16 -24.78
N SER A 261 -0.92 12.14 -25.32
CA SER A 261 -1.08 12.61 -26.71
C SER A 261 0.07 12.24 -27.63
N LEU A 262 1.14 11.67 -27.12
CA LEU A 262 2.31 11.23 -27.90
C LEU A 262 2.49 9.71 -27.81
N SER A 263 3.21 9.15 -28.78
CA SER A 263 3.80 7.81 -28.66
C SER A 263 5.08 7.84 -27.81
N ASP A 264 5.54 6.67 -27.34
CA ASP A 264 6.79 6.53 -26.58
C ASP A 264 7.98 7.15 -27.31
N ARG A 265 8.07 6.93 -28.62
CA ARG A 265 9.15 7.43 -29.47
C ARG A 265 9.12 8.95 -29.62
N GLU A 266 7.95 9.52 -29.87
CA GLU A 266 7.78 10.98 -29.97
C GLU A 266 8.08 11.66 -28.64
N PHE A 267 7.60 11.07 -27.55
CA PHE A 267 7.85 11.57 -26.20
C PHE A 267 9.33 11.49 -25.82
N TRP A 268 10.04 10.43 -26.20
CA TRP A 268 11.47 10.30 -25.93
C TRP A 268 12.30 11.40 -26.63
N GLU A 269 12.00 11.70 -27.89
CA GLU A 269 12.66 12.80 -28.60
C GLU A 269 12.31 14.16 -27.98
N LEU A 270 11.05 14.35 -27.57
CA LEU A 270 10.64 15.54 -26.82
C LEU A 270 11.42 15.66 -25.52
N LEU A 271 11.53 14.58 -24.74
CA LEU A 271 12.27 14.52 -23.49
C LEU A 271 13.72 14.95 -23.69
N LYS A 272 14.42 14.37 -24.68
CA LYS A 272 15.80 14.72 -25.07
C LYS A 272 15.97 16.21 -25.40
N SER A 273 14.98 16.81 -26.04
CA SER A 273 15.01 18.23 -26.42
C SER A 273 14.81 19.21 -25.25
N LYS A 274 14.29 18.73 -24.11
CA LYS A 274 13.86 19.57 -22.97
C LYS A 274 14.70 19.40 -21.72
N VAL A 275 15.37 18.27 -21.53
CA VAL A 275 16.24 18.02 -20.37
C VAL A 275 17.46 18.94 -20.35
N THR A 276 18.04 19.15 -19.16
CA THR A 276 19.31 19.87 -19.00
C THR A 276 20.49 19.08 -19.61
N PRO A 277 21.68 19.67 -19.79
CA PRO A 277 22.86 18.94 -20.22
C PRO A 277 23.19 17.72 -19.33
N GLU A 278 22.95 17.81 -18.01
CA GLU A 278 23.07 16.68 -17.08
C GLU A 278 22.02 15.61 -17.35
N GLY A 279 20.75 16.00 -17.55
CA GLY A 279 19.69 15.05 -17.91
C GLY A 279 19.94 14.36 -19.25
N LEU A 280 20.53 15.08 -20.22
CA LEU A 280 20.93 14.49 -21.50
C LEU A 280 22.02 13.42 -21.34
N LYS A 281 22.97 13.62 -20.42
CA LYS A 281 23.96 12.58 -20.06
C LYS A 281 23.28 11.36 -19.44
N THR A 282 22.30 11.55 -18.57
CA THR A 282 21.50 10.45 -18.02
C THR A 282 20.78 9.68 -19.13
N ILE A 283 20.16 10.37 -20.09
CA ILE A 283 19.52 9.71 -21.24
C ILE A 283 20.56 8.92 -22.06
N GLN A 284 21.72 9.51 -22.35
CA GLN A 284 22.79 8.82 -23.09
C GLN A 284 23.30 7.57 -22.36
N GLN A 285 23.34 7.60 -21.03
CA GLN A 285 23.69 6.43 -20.22
C GLN A 285 22.63 5.34 -20.32
N ILE A 286 21.34 5.70 -20.26
CA ILE A 286 20.22 4.77 -20.41
C ILE A 286 20.23 4.15 -21.83
N GLU A 287 20.45 4.97 -22.87
CA GLU A 287 20.56 4.51 -24.27
C GLU A 287 21.77 3.59 -24.53
N ALA A 288 22.85 3.74 -23.75
CA ALA A 288 24.00 2.86 -23.82
C ALA A 288 23.75 1.47 -23.20
N GLY A 289 22.62 1.28 -22.52
CA GLY A 289 22.23 0.04 -21.85
C GLY A 289 22.70 -0.05 -20.40
N PRO A 290 22.25 -1.10 -19.69
CA PRO A 290 22.49 -1.24 -18.25
C PRO A 290 23.98 -1.45 -17.91
N HIS A 291 24.44 -0.82 -16.82
CA HIS A 291 25.79 -1.01 -16.32
C HIS A 291 25.90 -2.33 -15.54
N PRO A 292 27.06 -3.03 -15.53
CA PRO A 292 27.23 -4.29 -14.77
C PRO A 292 26.88 -4.20 -13.27
N GLU A 293 26.98 -3.03 -12.67
CA GLU A 293 26.60 -2.79 -11.27
C GLU A 293 25.07 -2.71 -11.06
N ASP A 294 24.30 -2.41 -12.11
CA ASP A 294 22.83 -2.28 -12.05
C ASP A 294 22.14 -3.64 -11.92
N TYR A 295 22.86 -4.75 -12.08
CA TYR A 295 22.32 -6.12 -11.99
C TYR A 295 22.19 -6.64 -10.55
N LEU A 296 22.73 -5.92 -9.57
CA LEU A 296 22.96 -6.51 -8.25
C LEU A 296 21.77 -6.33 -7.29
N ARG A 297 20.95 -5.29 -7.47
CA ARG A 297 20.03 -4.81 -6.42
C ARG A 297 18.73 -4.23 -6.94
N LEU A 298 17.62 -4.59 -6.29
CA LEU A 298 16.29 -4.07 -6.58
C LEU A 298 16.03 -2.75 -5.85
N PRO A 299 15.50 -1.71 -6.53
CA PRO A 299 14.95 -0.54 -5.85
C PRO A 299 13.83 -0.94 -4.88
N ARG A 300 13.81 -0.33 -3.69
CA ARG A 300 12.74 -0.55 -2.69
C ARG A 300 11.38 -0.19 -3.31
N GLY A 301 10.38 -1.05 -3.12
CA GLY A 301 9.05 -0.90 -3.73
C GLY A 301 8.87 -1.58 -5.09
N THR A 302 9.92 -2.19 -5.67
CA THR A 302 9.76 -3.00 -6.89
C THR A 302 8.81 -4.17 -6.62
N LYS A 303 7.72 -4.28 -7.38
CA LYS A 303 6.72 -5.35 -7.22
C LYS A 303 7.32 -6.69 -7.68
N ILE A 304 7.42 -7.65 -6.75
CA ILE A 304 7.75 -9.05 -7.06
C ILE A 304 6.46 -9.78 -7.39
N ARG A 305 6.40 -10.41 -8.57
CA ARG A 305 5.18 -11.04 -9.08
C ARG A 305 5.33 -12.56 -9.12
N THR A 306 4.32 -13.26 -8.61
CA THR A 306 4.12 -14.71 -8.75
C THR A 306 2.64 -15.01 -8.99
N ILE A 307 2.32 -16.21 -9.49
CA ILE A 307 0.93 -16.69 -9.65
C ILE A 307 0.78 -18.08 -9.05
N ASP A 308 -0.43 -18.40 -8.59
CA ASP A 308 -0.81 -19.75 -8.16
C ASP A 308 -2.10 -20.14 -8.89
N PRO A 309 -2.02 -20.51 -10.18
CA PRO A 309 -3.20 -20.69 -11.02
C PRO A 309 -4.16 -21.73 -10.46
N ASP A 310 -5.45 -21.43 -10.51
CA ASP A 310 -6.49 -22.41 -10.24
C ASP A 310 -6.57 -23.43 -11.37
N VAL A 311 -6.69 -24.70 -10.99
CA VAL A 311 -6.80 -25.83 -11.91
C VAL A 311 -8.08 -26.59 -11.63
N LEU A 312 -8.84 -26.85 -12.68
CA LEU A 312 -10.04 -27.68 -12.65
C LEU A 312 -9.73 -29.03 -13.30
N LEU A 313 -9.66 -30.08 -12.47
CA LEU A 313 -9.42 -31.44 -12.97
C LEU A 313 -10.69 -32.03 -13.59
N PRO A 314 -10.56 -32.92 -14.59
CA PRO A 314 -11.72 -33.60 -15.16
C PRO A 314 -12.56 -34.30 -14.10
N GLY A 315 -13.84 -33.93 -13.99
CA GLY A 315 -14.78 -34.50 -13.04
C GLY A 315 -14.70 -33.96 -11.61
N ALA A 316 -13.87 -32.94 -11.35
CA ALA A 316 -13.85 -32.25 -10.06
C ALA A 316 -15.09 -31.34 -9.90
N GLU A 317 -15.63 -31.27 -8.68
CA GLU A 317 -16.74 -30.38 -8.33
C GLU A 317 -16.29 -28.96 -7.96
N GLU A 318 -14.98 -28.77 -7.73
CA GLU A 318 -14.37 -27.49 -7.35
C GLU A 318 -13.00 -27.32 -8.04
N ALA A 319 -12.61 -26.07 -8.28
CA ALA A 319 -11.26 -25.74 -8.72
C ALA A 319 -10.31 -25.70 -7.51
N SER A 320 -9.04 -26.04 -7.71
CA SER A 320 -8.02 -26.02 -6.67
C SER A 320 -6.79 -25.27 -7.14
N SER A 321 -6.16 -24.52 -6.24
CA SER A 321 -4.90 -23.84 -6.56
C SER A 321 -3.81 -24.85 -6.93
N LEU A 322 -2.89 -24.43 -7.80
CA LEU A 322 -1.76 -25.27 -8.21
C LEU A 322 -0.92 -25.71 -7.01
N SER A 323 -0.72 -24.85 -6.00
CA SER A 323 -0.03 -25.17 -4.75
C SER A 323 -0.72 -26.27 -3.94
N THR A 324 -2.06 -26.30 -3.95
CA THR A 324 -2.84 -27.36 -3.28
C THR A 324 -2.63 -28.70 -3.99
N LEU A 325 -2.64 -28.70 -5.33
CA LEU A 325 -2.47 -29.91 -6.13
C LEU A 325 -1.02 -30.38 -6.21
N LYS A 326 -0.05 -29.46 -6.06
CA LYS A 326 1.38 -29.71 -6.15
C LYS A 326 2.09 -28.95 -5.02
N PRO A 327 2.14 -29.50 -3.78
CA PRO A 327 2.70 -28.80 -2.61
C PRO A 327 4.12 -28.23 -2.79
N LYS A 328 4.97 -28.91 -3.57
CA LYS A 328 6.31 -28.41 -3.92
C LYS A 328 6.30 -27.05 -4.62
N TRP A 329 5.22 -26.72 -5.34
CA TRP A 329 5.05 -25.42 -5.96
C TRP A 329 4.94 -24.28 -4.94
N ALA A 330 4.29 -24.51 -3.80
CA ALA A 330 4.24 -23.54 -2.70
C ALA A 330 5.65 -23.19 -2.21
N GLU A 331 6.50 -24.23 -2.03
CA GLU A 331 7.90 -24.08 -1.63
C GLU A 331 8.70 -23.27 -2.68
N GLU A 332 8.50 -23.56 -3.98
CA GLU A 332 9.15 -22.82 -5.08
C GLU A 332 8.77 -21.33 -5.09
N ILE A 333 7.50 -21.00 -4.86
CA ILE A 333 7.02 -19.60 -4.75
C ILE A 333 7.67 -18.90 -3.56
N GLU A 334 7.63 -19.52 -2.38
CA GLU A 334 8.18 -18.92 -1.15
C GLU A 334 9.69 -18.68 -1.26
N GLU A 335 10.43 -19.65 -1.81
CA GLU A 335 11.88 -19.53 -2.03
C GLU A 335 12.18 -18.40 -3.02
N TYR A 336 11.41 -18.30 -4.10
CA TYR A 336 11.57 -17.23 -5.08
C TYR A 336 11.30 -15.86 -4.48
N ILE A 337 10.16 -15.67 -3.81
CA ILE A 337 9.81 -14.38 -3.18
C ILE A 337 10.92 -13.99 -2.20
N ARG A 338 11.38 -14.92 -1.36
CA ARG A 338 12.48 -14.68 -0.42
C ARG A 338 13.78 -14.29 -1.13
N ALA A 339 14.15 -14.99 -2.20
CA ALA A 339 15.35 -14.71 -2.97
C ALA A 339 15.30 -13.34 -3.65
N ARG A 340 14.13 -12.95 -4.20
CA ARG A 340 13.93 -11.62 -4.81
C ARG A 340 13.93 -10.51 -3.76
N GLN A 341 13.26 -10.71 -2.63
CA GLN A 341 13.25 -9.74 -1.52
C GLN A 341 14.66 -9.48 -0.98
N ALA A 342 15.53 -10.50 -0.97
CA ALA A 342 16.93 -10.34 -0.56
C ALA A 342 17.76 -9.42 -1.49
N LEU A 343 17.29 -9.15 -2.72
CA LEU A 343 17.96 -8.23 -3.64
C LEU A 343 17.62 -6.75 -3.36
N PHE A 344 16.61 -6.45 -2.55
CA PHE A 344 16.30 -5.05 -2.23
C PHE A 344 17.48 -4.38 -1.55
N TYR A 345 17.77 -3.15 -1.97
CA TYR A 345 18.86 -2.36 -1.40
C TYR A 345 18.37 -1.03 -0.84
N ASP A 346 18.92 -0.67 0.31
CA ASP A 346 18.76 0.63 0.94
C ASP A 346 19.86 1.57 0.45
N SER A 347 19.52 2.67 -0.23
CA SER A 347 20.45 3.54 -0.98
C SER A 347 21.50 4.30 -0.14
N THR A 348 21.82 3.85 1.07
CA THR A 348 22.70 4.51 2.04
C THR A 348 24.11 3.91 2.13
N ILE A 349 24.43 2.82 1.41
CA ILE A 349 25.75 2.14 1.44
C ILE A 349 26.50 2.29 0.10
N SER A 350 27.19 3.40 -0.09
CA SER A 350 28.12 3.54 -1.22
C SER A 350 29.32 2.58 -1.10
N ARG A 351 29.49 1.80 -2.18
CA ARG A 351 30.70 1.16 -2.74
C ARG A 351 31.63 0.27 -1.88
N ALA A 352 31.77 -0.95 -2.42
CA ALA A 352 32.92 -1.87 -2.41
C ALA A 352 33.30 -2.62 -1.12
N VAL A 353 32.86 -3.89 -0.99
CA VAL A 353 33.61 -4.98 -0.34
C VAL A 353 33.33 -6.32 -1.05
N PRO A 354 34.34 -7.19 -1.31
CA PRO A 354 34.16 -8.46 -2.02
C PRO A 354 33.37 -9.53 -1.25
N ILE A 355 32.67 -10.35 -2.04
CA ILE A 355 31.85 -11.49 -1.66
C ILE A 355 32.74 -12.60 -1.08
N HIS A 356 32.90 -12.70 0.23
CA HIS A 356 33.22 -13.95 0.94
C HIS A 356 33.05 -13.85 2.46
N GLN A 357 31.90 -13.36 2.94
CA GLN A 357 31.47 -13.57 4.33
C GLN A 357 30.01 -13.19 4.62
N PHE A 358 29.09 -13.45 3.69
CA PHE A 358 27.65 -13.12 3.85
C PHE A 358 26.78 -14.37 4.02
N LEU A 359 27.26 -15.34 4.80
CA LEU A 359 26.39 -16.25 5.51
C LEU A 359 26.12 -15.61 6.88
N ILE A 360 24.84 -15.35 7.17
CA ILE A 360 24.23 -14.85 8.43
C ILE A 360 23.85 -13.35 8.40
N PHE A 361 22.61 -13.04 8.86
CA PHE A 361 21.83 -11.77 8.96
C PHE A 361 20.86 -11.48 7.80
N THR A 362 19.53 -11.71 7.84
CA THR A 362 18.37 -11.46 8.76
C THR A 362 17.63 -10.13 8.50
N MET A 363 16.31 -10.17 8.76
CA MET A 363 15.37 -9.06 8.96
C MET A 363 16.04 -7.77 9.46
N SER A 364 15.53 -6.59 9.06
CA SER A 364 15.92 -5.33 9.73
C SER A 364 15.71 -5.51 11.23
N GLU A 365 16.79 -5.52 11.99
CA GLU A 365 16.74 -5.75 13.42
C GLU A 365 15.92 -4.64 14.07
N ALA A 366 15.03 -5.01 15.00
CA ALA A 366 14.20 -4.03 15.69
C ALA A 366 15.08 -3.06 16.47
N LEU A 367 14.93 -1.75 16.24
CA LEU A 367 15.68 -0.73 16.96
C LEU A 367 15.10 -0.56 18.37
N THR A 368 15.62 -1.31 19.33
CA THR A 368 15.14 -1.30 20.72
C THR A 368 15.85 -0.29 21.61
N THR A 369 17.05 0.15 21.23
CA THR A 369 17.84 1.15 21.98
C THR A 369 18.47 2.14 21.02
N THR A 370 18.37 3.43 21.33
CA THR A 370 19.10 4.47 20.60
C THR A 370 20.34 4.92 21.36
N ASP A 371 21.44 5.03 20.61
CA ASP A 371 22.68 5.65 21.04
C ASP A 371 23.06 6.72 20.00
N LEU A 372 22.94 7.98 20.41
CA LEU A 372 23.25 9.12 19.55
C LEU A 372 24.73 9.52 19.59
N ARG A 373 25.60 8.74 20.25
CA ARG A 373 27.05 8.97 20.34
C ARG A 373 27.38 10.41 20.75
N ASP A 374 26.73 10.86 21.82
CA ASP A 374 26.83 12.22 22.38
C ASP A 374 26.40 13.36 21.44
N ALA A 375 25.78 13.06 20.29
CA ALA A 375 25.30 14.08 19.36
C ALA A 375 24.20 14.97 19.98
N LEU A 376 23.36 14.38 20.83
CA LEU A 376 22.33 15.07 21.61
C LEU A 376 22.25 14.48 23.02
N PRO A 377 22.06 15.29 24.07
CA PRO A 377 21.86 14.80 25.44
C PRO A 377 20.59 13.96 25.56
N LEU A 378 20.70 12.75 26.13
CA LEU A 378 19.54 11.92 26.48
C LEU A 378 18.84 12.51 27.71
N ILE A 379 17.54 12.79 27.60
CA ILE A 379 16.71 13.28 28.71
C ILE A 379 16.05 12.10 29.43
N ALA A 380 15.37 11.23 28.68
CA ALA A 380 14.59 10.15 29.24
C ALA A 380 14.42 8.99 28.26
N ARG A 381 14.23 7.78 28.80
CA ARG A 381 13.74 6.61 28.06
C ARG A 381 12.45 6.13 28.68
N GLY A 382 11.36 6.28 27.95
CA GLY A 382 10.07 5.67 28.27
C GLY A 382 9.98 4.23 27.79
N LYS A 383 8.81 3.61 27.98
CA LYS A 383 8.54 2.22 27.55
C LYS A 383 8.86 1.99 26.07
N VAL A 384 8.52 2.96 25.20
CA VAL A 384 8.64 2.82 23.74
C VAL A 384 9.40 3.95 23.07
N ARG A 385 9.74 5.02 23.80
CA ARG A 385 10.30 6.26 23.22
C ARG A 385 11.53 6.73 23.98
N ASP A 386 12.50 7.25 23.24
CA ASP A 386 13.71 7.90 23.77
C ASP A 386 13.62 9.39 23.44
N LEU A 387 13.91 10.24 24.42
CA LEU A 387 13.78 11.69 24.33
C LEU A 387 15.14 12.35 24.48
N TYR A 388 15.51 13.19 23.53
CA TYR A 388 16.80 13.89 23.52
C TYR A 388 16.60 15.40 23.48
N ASP A 389 17.51 16.12 24.12
CA ASP A 389 17.55 17.58 24.09
C ASP A 389 18.19 18.06 22.78
N VAL A 390 17.50 18.92 22.02
CA VAL A 390 18.06 19.53 20.80
C VAL A 390 18.58 20.93 21.11
N ASP A 391 17.77 21.74 21.78
CA ASP A 391 18.07 23.11 22.22
C ASP A 391 17.08 23.57 23.31
N GLU A 392 17.14 24.85 23.71
CA GLU A 392 16.28 25.41 24.76
C GLU A 392 14.77 25.22 24.54
N LYS A 393 14.31 25.11 23.29
CA LYS A 393 12.89 25.05 22.92
C LYS A 393 12.49 23.76 22.20
N THR A 394 13.46 22.90 21.86
CA THR A 394 13.23 21.75 20.98
C THR A 394 13.72 20.45 21.61
N LEU A 395 12.93 19.40 21.42
CA LEU A 395 13.25 18.02 21.79
C LEU A 395 13.25 17.15 20.54
N LEU A 396 14.10 16.12 20.51
CA LEU A 396 13.99 15.04 19.55
C LEU A 396 13.28 13.86 20.21
N PHE A 397 12.09 13.56 19.71
CA PHE A 397 11.24 12.47 20.16
C PHE A 397 11.47 11.26 19.26
N VAL A 398 12.08 10.19 19.76
CA VAL A 398 12.38 8.98 18.96
C VAL A 398 11.51 7.82 19.39
N ALA A 399 10.66 7.32 18.49
CA ALA A 399 9.90 6.10 18.66
C ALA A 399 10.77 4.88 18.33
N THR A 400 11.00 4.06 19.34
CA THR A 400 11.73 2.79 19.19
C THR A 400 10.79 1.67 18.77
N ASP A 401 11.38 0.55 18.40
CA ASP A 401 10.65 -0.68 18.06
C ASP A 401 10.29 -1.49 19.32
N ARG A 402 10.56 -0.96 20.52
CA ARG A 402 10.13 -1.59 21.78
C ARG A 402 8.61 -1.70 21.83
N ILE A 403 8.14 -2.79 22.44
CA ILE A 403 6.74 -3.02 22.74
C ILE A 403 6.61 -3.46 24.20
N SER A 404 5.52 -3.05 24.84
CA SER A 404 5.20 -3.43 26.22
C SER A 404 3.80 -4.01 26.30
N ALA A 405 3.63 -4.99 27.18
CA ALA A 405 2.33 -5.56 27.55
C ALA A 405 2.33 -5.86 29.04
N TYR A 406 1.21 -5.57 29.72
CA TYR A 406 1.08 -5.70 31.17
C TYR A 406 2.21 -4.97 31.92
N ASP A 407 2.52 -3.74 31.49
CA ASP A 407 3.57 -2.87 32.03
C ASP A 407 5.00 -3.37 31.93
N VAL A 408 5.24 -4.50 31.25
CA VAL A 408 6.57 -5.06 31.02
C VAL A 408 6.98 -4.89 29.56
N ILE A 409 8.21 -4.43 29.32
CA ILE A 409 8.81 -4.31 27.99
C ILE A 409 9.35 -5.68 27.56
N MET A 410 9.09 -6.09 26.32
CA MET A 410 9.61 -7.33 25.75
C MET A 410 11.13 -7.20 25.46
N GLU A 411 11.85 -8.33 25.48
CA GLU A 411 13.30 -8.35 25.25
C GLU A 411 13.67 -7.94 23.82
N ASN A 412 12.92 -8.43 22.84
CA ASN A 412 13.00 -8.00 21.44
C ASN A 412 11.91 -6.96 21.10
N GLY A 413 12.12 -6.25 20.00
CA GLY A 413 11.16 -5.28 19.48
C GLY A 413 10.31 -5.81 18.33
N ILE A 414 9.36 -4.99 17.88
CA ILE A 414 8.56 -5.18 16.67
C ILE A 414 9.20 -4.31 15.57
N PRO A 415 9.85 -4.92 14.56
CA PRO A 415 10.50 -4.16 13.49
C PRO A 415 9.57 -3.13 12.86
N GLU A 416 10.13 -1.94 12.60
CA GLU A 416 9.45 -0.78 12.01
C GLU A 416 8.29 -0.17 12.82
N LYS A 417 7.94 -0.72 13.98
CA LYS A 417 6.86 -0.19 14.84
C LYS A 417 7.06 1.29 15.14
N GLY A 418 8.27 1.71 15.50
CA GLY A 418 8.55 3.11 15.81
C GLY A 418 8.23 4.05 14.65
N ILE A 419 8.57 3.63 13.42
CA ILE A 419 8.28 4.39 12.19
C ILE A 419 6.77 4.53 11.99
N LEU A 420 6.03 3.41 12.08
CA LEU A 420 4.57 3.41 11.87
C LEU A 420 3.85 4.32 12.88
N LEU A 421 4.25 4.28 14.16
CA LEU A 421 3.66 5.12 15.21
C LEU A 421 3.92 6.62 14.97
N THR A 422 5.15 6.98 14.58
CA THR A 422 5.53 8.36 14.29
C THR A 422 4.78 8.89 13.06
N LEU A 423 4.71 8.11 11.98
CA LEU A 423 3.99 8.52 10.77
C LEU A 423 2.48 8.61 11.02
N CYS A 424 1.91 7.70 11.80
CA CYS A 424 0.50 7.77 12.22
C CYS A 424 0.22 9.07 13.00
N THR A 425 1.05 9.37 14.01
CA THR A 425 0.95 10.60 14.81
C THR A 425 1.05 11.85 13.93
N LYS A 426 2.00 11.89 13.00
CA LYS A 426 2.19 13.02 12.05
C LYS A 426 0.93 13.24 11.20
N THR A 427 0.33 12.17 10.69
CA THR A 427 -0.91 12.25 9.89
C THR A 427 -2.08 12.75 10.74
N TRP A 428 -2.21 12.26 11.98
CA TRP A 428 -3.26 12.73 12.88
C TRP A 428 -3.11 14.19 13.26
N PHE A 429 -1.89 14.66 13.54
CA PHE A 429 -1.68 16.08 13.77
C PHE A 429 -2.20 16.92 12.62
N LYS A 430 -1.91 16.53 11.37
CA LYS A 430 -2.43 17.22 10.18
C LYS A 430 -3.97 17.21 10.14
N ILE A 431 -4.60 16.04 10.23
CA ILE A 431 -6.06 15.89 10.16
C ILE A 431 -6.75 16.74 11.22
N LEU A 432 -6.23 16.70 12.45
CA LEU A 432 -6.81 17.40 13.59
C LEU A 432 -6.61 18.91 13.48
N THR A 433 -5.45 19.39 13.02
CA THR A 433 -5.22 20.84 12.83
C THR A 433 -5.99 21.40 11.64
N ASP A 434 -6.19 20.61 10.59
CA ASP A 434 -7.03 21.00 9.44
C ASP A 434 -8.50 21.15 9.86
N SER A 435 -8.96 20.31 10.80
CA SER A 435 -10.35 20.30 11.29
C SER A 435 -10.60 21.26 12.46
N ILE A 436 -9.58 21.55 13.26
CA ILE A 436 -9.65 22.40 14.46
C ILE A 436 -8.56 23.48 14.32
N PRO A 437 -8.85 24.63 13.67
CA PRO A 437 -7.83 25.64 13.37
C PRO A 437 -7.15 26.26 14.60
N SER A 438 -7.81 26.24 15.76
CA SER A 438 -7.25 26.70 17.03
C SER A 438 -6.33 25.68 17.69
N LEU A 439 -6.28 24.43 17.20
CA LEU A 439 -5.45 23.37 17.78
C LEU A 439 -3.98 23.69 17.59
N ARG A 440 -3.26 23.68 18.71
CA ARG A 440 -1.79 23.70 18.73
C ARG A 440 -1.27 22.31 19.05
N THR A 441 -0.22 21.90 18.35
CA THR A 441 0.47 20.63 18.57
C THR A 441 1.92 20.89 18.93
N HIS A 442 2.59 19.96 19.60
CA HIS A 442 4.01 20.08 19.87
C HIS A 442 4.88 19.81 18.63
N PHE A 443 4.31 19.29 17.54
CA PHE A 443 5.04 18.85 16.36
C PHE A 443 5.66 20.03 15.59
N LEU A 444 6.91 19.87 15.16
CA LEU A 444 7.64 20.84 14.34
C LEU A 444 7.98 20.25 12.97
N THR A 445 8.73 19.14 12.92
CA THR A 445 9.14 18.48 11.67
C THR A 445 9.55 17.03 11.90
N LEU A 446 9.57 16.23 10.82
CA LEU A 446 10.22 14.91 10.77
C LEU A 446 11.69 14.96 10.34
N ASP A 447 12.19 16.13 9.94
CA ASP A 447 13.61 16.30 9.65
C ASP A 447 14.43 16.09 10.92
N LEU A 448 15.54 15.39 10.81
CA LEU A 448 16.45 15.21 11.94
C LEU A 448 17.30 16.48 12.17
N PRO A 449 17.60 16.84 13.44
CA PRO A 449 18.48 17.95 13.76
C PRO A 449 19.84 17.83 13.03
N PRO A 450 20.48 18.92 12.63
CA PRO A 450 21.79 18.89 11.96
C PRO A 450 22.90 18.29 12.83
N GLN A 451 22.73 18.27 14.15
CA GLN A 451 23.64 17.63 15.10
C GLN A 451 23.69 16.11 14.93
N ILE A 452 22.64 15.48 14.37
CA ILE A 452 22.60 14.03 14.17
C ILE A 452 23.60 13.63 13.07
N PRO A 453 24.61 12.78 13.38
CA PRO A 453 25.58 12.32 12.41
C PRO A 453 24.93 11.60 11.24
N GLU A 454 25.46 11.80 10.03
CA GLU A 454 24.91 11.22 8.80
C GLU A 454 24.70 9.69 8.89
N SER A 455 25.60 8.99 9.59
CA SER A 455 25.49 7.53 9.79
C SER A 455 24.33 7.09 10.69
N LEU A 456 23.76 7.96 11.52
CA LEU A 456 22.57 7.65 12.33
C LEU A 456 21.27 8.12 11.67
N ARG A 457 21.34 8.98 10.64
CA ARG A 457 20.13 9.50 9.99
C ARG A 457 19.25 8.39 9.41
N PRO A 458 19.76 7.36 8.72
CA PRO A 458 18.92 6.29 8.16
C PRO A 458 18.10 5.53 9.22
N VAL A 459 18.69 5.27 10.39
CA VAL A 459 18.01 4.50 11.46
C VAL A 459 17.03 5.35 12.28
N LEU A 460 17.18 6.68 12.28
CA LEU A 460 16.34 7.62 13.04
C LEU A 460 15.26 8.29 12.19
N GLN A 461 15.44 8.36 10.87
CA GLN A 461 14.51 9.03 9.97
C GLN A 461 13.12 8.35 10.05
N ASN A 462 12.06 9.16 10.00
CA ASN A 462 10.66 8.74 10.04
C ASN A 462 10.17 8.06 11.32
N ARG A 463 11.05 7.68 12.25
CA ARG A 463 10.72 7.30 13.63
C ARG A 463 10.99 8.41 14.64
N SER A 464 11.52 9.54 14.17
CA SER A 464 11.85 10.69 15.02
C SER A 464 11.08 11.92 14.60
N MET A 465 10.68 12.73 15.58
CA MET A 465 10.08 14.04 15.35
C MET A 465 10.78 15.09 16.22
N GLN A 466 11.09 16.24 15.63
CA GLN A 466 11.42 17.43 16.41
C GLN A 466 10.12 18.01 16.96
N VAL A 467 10.08 18.26 18.26
CA VAL A 467 8.89 18.77 18.96
C VAL A 467 9.24 19.92 19.90
N ARG A 468 8.26 20.77 20.19
CA ARG A 468 8.35 21.83 21.18
C ARG A 468 8.60 21.23 22.57
N LYS A 469 9.51 21.83 23.32
CA LYS A 469 9.75 21.55 24.75
C LYS A 469 8.63 22.24 25.55
N LEU A 470 7.75 21.43 26.13
CA LEU A 470 6.56 21.90 26.85
C LEU A 470 6.61 21.46 28.32
N LYS A 471 5.91 22.20 29.19
CA LYS A 471 5.59 21.73 30.53
C LYS A 471 4.40 20.76 30.44
N ILE A 472 4.66 19.45 30.48
CA ILE A 472 3.62 18.42 30.39
C ILE A 472 2.73 18.46 31.64
N LEU A 473 1.41 18.41 31.43
CA LEU A 473 0.42 18.33 32.49
C LEU A 473 0.27 16.86 32.93
N PRO A 474 0.30 16.55 34.25
CA PRO A 474 0.37 15.18 34.76
C PRO A 474 -1.00 14.48 34.77
N ILE A 475 -1.67 14.46 33.63
CA ILE A 475 -2.95 13.78 33.44
C ILE A 475 -2.95 13.01 32.12
N GLU A 476 -3.51 11.82 32.14
CA GLU A 476 -3.85 11.08 30.94
C GLU A 476 -5.28 11.43 30.54
N ALA A 477 -5.43 12.19 29.46
CA ALA A 477 -6.72 12.67 28.99
C ALA A 477 -7.39 11.61 28.11
N ILE A 478 -8.00 10.61 28.75
CA ILE A 478 -8.65 9.50 28.06
C ILE A 478 -10.07 9.88 27.65
N VAL A 479 -10.45 9.55 26.42
CA VAL A 479 -11.82 9.67 25.91
C VAL A 479 -12.29 8.32 25.41
N ARG A 480 -13.53 7.97 25.76
CA ARG A 480 -14.15 6.69 25.39
C ARG A 480 -15.45 6.95 24.65
N GLY A 481 -15.58 6.45 23.42
CA GLY A 481 -16.87 6.41 22.73
C GLY A 481 -17.57 5.07 22.87
N TYR A 482 -16.84 4.00 23.25
CA TYR A 482 -17.37 2.66 23.44
C TYR A 482 -16.98 2.10 24.80
N ILE A 483 -17.86 1.32 25.41
CA ILE A 483 -17.63 0.73 26.73
C ILE A 483 -16.83 -0.58 26.60
N THR A 484 -15.56 -0.55 27.01
CA THR A 484 -14.67 -1.72 26.98
C THR A 484 -13.60 -1.62 28.09
N GLY A 485 -12.75 -2.63 28.22
CA GLY A 485 -11.58 -2.59 29.12
C GLY A 485 -11.93 -2.26 30.58
N SER A 486 -11.20 -1.32 31.18
CA SER A 486 -11.41 -0.89 32.57
C SER A 486 -12.81 -0.28 32.78
N ALA A 487 -13.33 0.48 31.81
CA ALA A 487 -14.67 1.05 31.89
C ALA A 487 -15.76 -0.03 31.93
N TRP A 488 -15.65 -1.07 31.11
CA TRP A 488 -16.56 -2.22 31.17
C TRP A 488 -16.46 -2.98 32.49
N ASN A 489 -15.25 -3.13 33.03
CA ASN A 489 -15.04 -3.80 34.31
C ASN A 489 -15.62 -3.04 35.50
N GLU A 490 -15.55 -1.70 35.51
CA GLU A 490 -16.20 -0.88 36.53
C GLU A 490 -17.73 -0.89 36.37
N TYR A 491 -18.23 -0.70 35.15
CA TYR A 491 -19.66 -0.67 34.88
C TYR A 491 -20.38 -1.95 35.31
N LYS A 492 -19.78 -3.13 35.08
CA LYS A 492 -20.31 -4.40 35.59
C LYS A 492 -20.42 -4.47 37.12
N LYS A 493 -19.58 -3.74 37.85
CA LYS A 493 -19.55 -3.75 39.32
C LYS A 493 -20.48 -2.70 39.94
N SER A 494 -20.49 -1.49 39.39
CA SER A 494 -21.14 -0.32 40.02
C SER A 494 -22.05 0.48 39.10
N GLY A 495 -22.19 0.11 37.82
CA GLY A 495 -22.97 0.88 36.84
C GLY A 495 -22.33 2.23 36.49
N THR A 496 -21.04 2.41 36.79
CA THR A 496 -20.30 3.67 36.59
C THR A 496 -19.07 3.47 35.71
N VAL A 497 -18.55 4.58 35.18
CA VAL A 497 -17.25 4.67 34.53
C VAL A 497 -16.50 5.86 35.12
N HIS A 498 -15.37 5.62 35.79
CA HIS A 498 -14.63 6.61 36.58
C HIS A 498 -15.53 7.33 37.60
N GLY A 499 -16.49 6.61 38.20
CA GLY A 499 -17.51 7.16 39.10
C GLY A 499 -18.66 7.92 38.41
N ILE A 500 -18.60 8.14 37.10
CA ILE A 500 -19.66 8.77 36.31
C ILE A 500 -20.78 7.75 36.12
N LYS A 501 -22.02 8.12 36.47
CA LYS A 501 -23.19 7.30 36.14
C LYS A 501 -23.42 7.32 34.64
N VAL A 502 -23.51 6.13 34.03
CA VAL A 502 -23.82 5.95 32.60
C VAL A 502 -25.14 5.20 32.44
N ALA A 503 -25.67 5.15 31.22
CA ALA A 503 -26.94 4.49 30.94
C ALA A 503 -26.97 3.04 31.43
N GLU A 504 -28.12 2.58 31.95
CA GLU A 504 -28.32 1.19 32.34
C GLU A 504 -28.44 0.27 31.12
N GLY A 505 -28.16 -1.02 31.32
CA GLY A 505 -28.34 -2.05 30.28
C GLY A 505 -27.30 -2.04 29.14
N LEU A 506 -26.22 -1.25 29.25
CA LEU A 506 -25.11 -1.30 28.28
C LEU A 506 -24.50 -2.70 28.19
N LYS A 507 -24.20 -3.11 26.96
CA LYS A 507 -23.49 -4.35 26.63
C LYS A 507 -22.02 -4.05 26.32
N GLU A 508 -21.16 -5.07 26.44
CA GLU A 508 -19.73 -4.93 26.12
C GLU A 508 -19.52 -4.41 24.69
N SER A 509 -18.59 -3.47 24.52
CA SER A 509 -18.25 -2.82 23.26
C SER A 509 -19.38 -1.98 22.65
N GLN A 510 -20.45 -1.66 23.40
CA GLN A 510 -21.49 -0.75 22.94
C GLN A 510 -21.01 0.72 22.96
N ALA A 511 -21.43 1.51 21.96
CA ALA A 511 -21.22 2.96 21.98
C ALA A 511 -21.98 3.61 23.15
N PHE A 512 -21.39 4.63 23.78
CA PHE A 512 -22.09 5.42 24.80
C PHE A 512 -23.26 6.19 24.15
N PRO A 513 -24.51 6.04 24.62
CA PRO A 513 -25.68 6.63 23.98
C PRO A 513 -25.65 8.16 23.90
N ASP A 514 -25.10 8.82 24.93
CA ASP A 514 -25.01 10.29 25.01
C ASP A 514 -23.73 10.85 24.37
N GLY A 515 -22.99 10.01 23.64
CA GLY A 515 -21.72 10.34 23.02
C GLY A 515 -20.50 10.05 23.91
N PRO A 516 -19.30 10.38 23.41
CA PRO A 516 -18.06 10.03 24.08
C PRO A 516 -17.86 10.78 25.39
N ILE A 517 -17.28 10.08 26.37
CA ILE A 517 -17.05 10.60 27.73
C ILE A 517 -15.56 10.78 28.01
N TYR A 518 -15.23 11.86 28.74
CA TYR A 518 -13.90 12.13 29.25
C TYR A 518 -13.70 11.37 30.58
N THR A 519 -12.67 10.52 30.64
CA THR A 519 -12.43 9.61 31.76
C THR A 519 -10.95 9.64 32.16
N PRO A 520 -10.47 10.71 32.81
CA PRO A 520 -9.05 10.92 33.06
C PRO A 520 -8.43 9.87 34.00
N SER A 521 -7.12 9.70 33.88
CA SER A 521 -6.29 9.06 34.90
C SER A 521 -5.12 9.95 35.31
N THR A 522 -4.58 9.71 36.51
CA THR A 522 -3.30 10.30 36.92
C THR A 522 -2.18 9.79 36.02
N LYS A 523 -1.10 10.57 35.89
CA LYS A 523 0.13 10.13 35.25
C LYS A 523 1.15 9.80 36.33
N ALA A 524 1.26 8.52 36.69
CA ALA A 524 2.11 8.10 37.79
C ALA A 524 3.60 8.10 37.41
N GLU A 525 4.50 8.17 38.40
CA GLU A 525 5.93 8.02 38.15
C GLU A 525 6.27 6.59 37.68
N GLN A 526 7.43 6.43 37.04
CA GLN A 526 7.83 5.17 36.43
C GLN A 526 7.99 4.06 37.48
N GLY A 527 7.03 3.12 37.50
CA GLY A 527 6.97 2.00 38.45
C GLY A 527 5.66 1.92 39.24
N GLU A 528 4.85 2.97 39.19
CA GLU A 528 3.51 3.03 39.75
C GLU A 528 2.43 2.87 38.66
N HIS A 529 1.18 2.65 39.07
CA HIS A 529 0.05 2.49 38.15
C HIS A 529 -0.77 3.77 38.08
N ASP A 530 -1.16 4.15 36.87
CA ASP A 530 -2.09 5.24 36.62
C ASP A 530 -3.45 4.93 37.28
N GLU A 531 -4.00 5.92 37.99
CA GLU A 531 -5.26 5.77 38.71
C GLU A 531 -6.39 6.47 37.94
N ASN A 532 -7.45 5.73 37.64
CA ASN A 532 -8.68 6.29 37.08
C ASN A 532 -9.31 7.26 38.07
N ILE A 533 -9.47 8.52 37.67
CA ILE A 533 -10.07 9.56 38.50
C ILE A 533 -11.36 10.10 37.88
N HIS A 534 -12.24 10.61 38.73
CA HIS A 534 -13.43 11.32 38.26
C HIS A 534 -13.02 12.64 37.59
N PRO A 535 -13.69 13.09 36.51
CA PRO A 535 -13.36 14.36 35.83
C PRO A 535 -13.23 15.57 36.75
N ASP A 536 -14.06 15.67 37.79
CA ASP A 536 -14.02 16.75 38.78
C ASP A 536 -12.70 16.84 39.56
N GLN A 537 -11.94 15.74 39.62
CA GLN A 537 -10.63 15.73 40.30
C GLN A 537 -9.51 16.27 39.40
N ALA A 538 -9.73 16.37 38.08
CA ALA A 538 -8.71 16.83 37.14
C ALA A 538 -8.24 18.26 37.44
N ALA A 539 -9.14 19.15 37.85
CA ALA A 539 -8.83 20.55 38.15
C ALA A 539 -7.82 20.71 39.30
N ALA A 540 -7.86 19.83 40.30
CA ALA A 540 -6.88 19.84 41.39
C ALA A 540 -5.47 19.42 40.94
N ILE A 541 -5.36 18.70 39.81
CA ILE A 541 -4.10 18.17 39.28
C ILE A 541 -3.50 19.11 38.24
N VAL A 542 -4.28 19.50 37.23
CA VAL A 542 -3.78 20.32 36.13
C VAL A 542 -3.95 21.81 36.37
N GLY A 543 -4.89 22.20 37.24
CA GLY A 543 -5.28 23.57 37.52
C GLY A 543 -6.63 23.95 36.88
N GLU A 544 -7.42 24.73 37.61
CA GLU A 544 -8.74 25.25 37.20
C GLU A 544 -8.74 25.87 35.78
N PRO A 545 -7.75 26.70 35.38
CA PRO A 545 -7.77 27.34 34.06
C PRO A 545 -7.67 26.37 32.88
N TYR A 546 -7.16 25.15 33.11
CA TYR A 546 -6.85 24.21 32.02
C TYR A 546 -7.78 23.00 31.98
N ALA A 547 -8.33 22.58 33.12
CA ALA A 547 -9.11 21.34 33.21
C ALA A 547 -10.31 21.30 32.25
N SER A 548 -11.09 22.40 32.21
CA SER A 548 -12.24 22.51 31.30
C SER A 548 -11.81 22.49 29.83
N THR A 549 -10.71 23.17 29.50
CA THR A 549 -10.12 23.20 28.15
C THR A 549 -9.67 21.81 27.72
N ILE A 550 -8.94 21.09 28.58
CA ILE A 550 -8.46 19.73 28.30
C ILE A 550 -9.63 18.78 28.08
N ALA A 551 -10.63 18.79 28.97
CA ALA A 551 -11.79 17.90 28.83
C ALA A 551 -12.55 18.17 27.52
N SER A 552 -12.85 19.44 27.23
CA SER A 552 -13.58 19.85 26.03
C SER A 552 -12.80 19.54 24.76
N LEU A 553 -11.51 19.88 24.74
CA LEU A 553 -10.64 19.66 23.59
C LEU A 553 -10.43 18.16 23.34
N SER A 554 -10.24 17.35 24.39
CA SER A 554 -10.10 15.89 24.24
C SER A 554 -11.31 15.26 23.58
N ILE A 555 -12.53 15.65 24.00
CA ILE A 555 -13.78 15.17 23.39
C ILE A 555 -13.86 15.63 21.92
N GLN A 556 -13.49 16.88 21.62
CA GLN A 556 -13.50 17.40 20.26
C GLN A 556 -12.52 16.64 19.35
N LEU A 557 -11.28 16.44 19.81
CA LEU A 557 -10.25 15.68 19.09
C LEU A 557 -10.72 14.24 18.81
N TYR A 558 -11.28 13.58 19.83
CA TYR A 558 -11.82 12.23 19.69
C TYR A 558 -12.93 12.17 18.65
N LYS A 559 -13.88 13.12 18.66
CA LYS A 559 -15.01 13.12 17.71
C LYS A 559 -14.52 13.25 16.27
N VAL A 560 -13.62 14.20 15.99
CA VAL A 560 -13.02 14.37 14.66
C VAL A 560 -12.31 13.10 14.21
N ALA A 561 -11.49 12.53 15.10
CA ALA A 561 -10.72 11.32 14.79
C ALA A 561 -11.62 10.11 14.56
N HIS A 562 -12.64 9.93 15.40
CA HIS A 562 -13.59 8.83 15.31
C HIS A 562 -14.39 8.89 14.01
N GLU A 563 -14.92 10.06 13.65
CA GLU A 563 -15.65 10.25 12.39
C GLU A 563 -14.76 9.95 11.17
N TYR A 564 -13.53 10.47 11.17
CA TYR A 564 -12.57 10.21 10.12
C TYR A 564 -12.23 8.72 9.99
N ALA A 565 -11.87 8.05 11.09
CA ALA A 565 -11.52 6.64 11.09
C ALA A 565 -12.72 5.76 10.69
N LEU A 566 -13.93 6.11 11.13
CA LEU A 566 -15.15 5.37 10.81
C LEU A 566 -15.42 5.37 9.31
N SER A 567 -15.18 6.51 8.63
CA SER A 567 -15.29 6.61 7.17
C SER A 567 -14.33 5.69 6.41
N ARG A 568 -13.29 5.19 7.09
CA ARG A 568 -12.28 4.26 6.58
C ARG A 568 -12.42 2.85 7.15
N GLY A 569 -13.59 2.52 7.71
CA GLY A 569 -13.87 1.19 8.24
C GLY A 569 -13.13 0.84 9.53
N VAL A 570 -12.75 1.84 10.33
CA VAL A 570 -12.08 1.66 11.64
C VAL A 570 -12.85 2.36 12.75
N ILE A 571 -13.16 1.65 13.82
CA ILE A 571 -13.76 2.22 15.04
C ILE A 571 -12.63 2.53 16.03
N ILE A 572 -12.55 3.78 16.48
CA ILE A 572 -11.74 4.16 17.64
C ILE A 572 -12.60 3.96 18.89
N ALA A 573 -12.33 2.93 19.69
CA ALA A 573 -13.14 2.64 20.87
C ALA A 573 -12.87 3.62 22.02
N ASP A 574 -11.58 3.85 22.27
CA ASP A 574 -11.06 4.83 23.20
C ASP A 574 -9.65 5.27 22.79
N THR A 575 -9.22 6.41 23.30
CA THR A 575 -7.88 6.97 23.08
C THR A 575 -7.40 7.76 24.28
N LYS A 576 -6.09 7.85 24.46
CA LYS A 576 -5.42 8.73 25.43
C LYS A 576 -4.73 9.89 24.72
N PHE A 577 -4.97 11.12 25.18
CA PHE A 577 -4.17 12.29 24.82
C PHE A 577 -3.30 12.76 25.98
N GLU A 578 -2.23 13.48 25.66
CA GLU A 578 -1.46 14.26 26.63
C GLU A 578 -1.37 15.70 26.18
N PHE A 579 -1.31 16.60 27.15
CA PHE A 579 -1.24 18.03 26.92
C PHE A 579 -0.06 18.64 27.67
N GLY A 580 0.56 19.63 27.05
CA GLY A 580 1.54 20.50 27.69
C GLY A 580 1.08 21.95 27.67
N LEU A 581 1.82 22.79 28.38
CA LEU A 581 1.68 24.24 28.33
C LEU A 581 2.81 24.83 27.50
N ASP A 582 2.45 25.73 26.60
CA ASP A 582 3.41 26.60 25.93
C ASP A 582 4.06 27.54 26.96
N PRO A 583 5.39 27.60 27.08
CA PRO A 583 6.06 28.39 28.10
C PRO A 583 5.91 29.91 27.90
N GLU A 584 5.59 30.37 26.68
CA GLU A 584 5.45 31.78 26.34
C GLU A 584 3.99 32.25 26.46
N THR A 585 3.05 31.47 25.93
CA THR A 585 1.62 31.85 25.89
C THR A 585 0.80 31.25 27.04
N ASN A 586 1.33 30.21 27.71
CA ASN A 586 0.63 29.44 28.74
C ASN A 586 -0.65 28.76 28.21
N GLU A 587 -0.73 28.56 26.89
CA GLU A 587 -1.82 27.86 26.20
C GLU A 587 -1.65 26.34 26.25
N VAL A 588 -2.78 25.62 26.19
CA VAL A 588 -2.82 24.15 26.13
C VAL A 588 -2.41 23.67 24.73
N VAL A 589 -1.41 22.80 24.66
CA VAL A 589 -0.85 22.25 23.42
C VAL A 589 -0.96 20.73 23.45
N LEU A 590 -1.49 20.14 22.37
CA LEU A 590 -1.54 18.68 22.20
C LEU A 590 -0.12 18.14 22.01
N ALA A 591 0.26 17.18 22.84
CA ALA A 591 1.60 16.62 22.89
C ALA A 591 1.56 15.10 22.76
N ASP A 592 2.74 14.49 22.92
CA ASP A 592 2.96 13.04 22.89
C ASP A 592 2.64 12.39 21.53
N GLU A 593 2.45 11.07 21.52
CA GLU A 593 1.90 10.39 20.34
C GLU A 593 0.37 10.56 20.32
N VAL A 594 -0.21 10.55 19.12
CA VAL A 594 -1.64 10.84 18.96
C VAL A 594 -2.27 9.77 18.09
N LEU A 595 -3.30 9.11 18.63
CA LEU A 595 -4.18 8.20 17.91
C LEU A 595 -3.39 7.09 17.19
N THR A 596 -2.49 6.45 17.93
CA THR A 596 -1.74 5.28 17.47
C THR A 596 -2.32 4.00 18.09
N PRO A 597 -1.98 2.80 17.58
CA PRO A 597 -2.39 1.56 18.23
C PRO A 597 -1.74 1.34 19.63
N ASP A 598 -0.77 2.18 20.03
CA ASP A 598 -0.23 2.20 21.39
C ASP A 598 -1.07 3.09 22.33
N SER A 599 -1.65 4.18 21.82
CA SER A 599 -2.46 5.14 22.59
C SER A 599 -3.97 4.89 22.53
N SER A 600 -4.42 4.02 21.62
CA SER A 600 -5.83 3.89 21.24
C SER A 600 -6.22 2.43 20.95
N ARG A 601 -7.50 2.12 21.13
CA ARG A 601 -8.08 0.84 20.71
C ARG A 601 -8.77 1.01 19.36
N PHE A 602 -8.28 0.32 18.34
CA PHE A 602 -8.87 0.34 17.00
C PHE A 602 -9.52 -0.99 16.67
N TRP A 603 -10.79 -0.95 16.30
CA TRP A 603 -11.54 -2.13 15.90
C TRP A 603 -11.87 -2.07 14.41
N PRO A 604 -11.73 -3.19 13.67
CA PRO A 604 -12.26 -3.28 12.32
C PRO A 604 -13.78 -3.14 12.34
N MET A 605 -14.33 -2.29 11.47
CA MET A 605 -15.78 -2.12 11.39
C MET A 605 -16.50 -3.37 10.84
N ASP A 606 -15.83 -4.10 9.94
CA ASP A 606 -16.32 -5.33 9.29
C ASP A 606 -16.64 -6.48 10.25
N SER A 607 -16.02 -6.49 11.43
CA SER A 607 -16.12 -7.57 12.43
C SER A 607 -16.63 -7.10 13.79
N TYR A 608 -17.04 -5.82 13.87
CA TYR A 608 -17.56 -5.19 15.09
C TYR A 608 -18.91 -5.77 15.50
N GLU A 609 -19.03 -6.17 16.77
CA GLU A 609 -20.29 -6.70 17.31
C GLU A 609 -20.49 -6.34 18.80
N ILE A 610 -21.67 -5.82 19.13
CA ILE A 610 -22.04 -5.49 20.52
C ILE A 610 -22.27 -6.77 21.34
N GLY A 611 -21.77 -6.78 22.57
CA GLY A 611 -21.96 -7.85 23.54
C GLY A 611 -20.78 -8.81 23.66
N ARG A 612 -19.67 -8.55 22.96
CA ARG A 612 -18.42 -9.31 23.08
C ARG A 612 -17.19 -8.41 23.06
N GLY A 613 -16.03 -8.98 23.39
CA GLY A 613 -14.73 -8.36 23.14
C GLY A 613 -14.45 -8.33 21.63
N GLN A 614 -13.73 -7.29 21.18
CA GLN A 614 -13.41 -7.09 19.77
C GLN A 614 -11.98 -7.53 19.45
N GLN A 615 -11.76 -7.95 18.20
CA GLN A 615 -10.41 -8.00 17.66
C GLN A 615 -9.92 -6.56 17.50
N SER A 616 -8.69 -6.29 17.95
CA SER A 616 -8.11 -4.96 17.92
C SER A 616 -6.88 -4.95 17.03
N PHE A 617 -6.64 -3.84 16.32
CA PHE A 617 -5.38 -3.59 15.61
C PHE A 617 -4.22 -3.23 16.56
N ASP A 618 -4.43 -3.37 17.88
CA ASP A 618 -3.44 -3.10 18.91
C ASP A 618 -2.65 -4.35 19.36
N LYS A 619 -2.06 -4.25 20.55
CA LYS A 619 -1.26 -5.27 21.23
C LYS A 619 -2.01 -6.55 21.62
N GLN A 620 -3.23 -6.79 21.13
CA GLN A 620 -4.05 -7.92 21.55
C GLN A 620 -3.42 -9.28 21.23
N PHE A 621 -2.79 -9.46 20.07
CA PHE A 621 -2.07 -10.70 19.74
C PHE A 621 -0.93 -11.02 20.73
N LEU A 622 -0.16 -10.00 21.10
CA LEU A 622 0.90 -10.14 22.11
C LEU A 622 0.31 -10.49 23.48
N ARG A 623 -0.79 -9.84 23.89
CA ARG A 623 -1.49 -10.11 25.15
C ARG A 623 -2.02 -11.53 25.23
N ASP A 624 -2.68 -11.98 24.17
CA ASP A 624 -3.27 -13.33 24.10
C ASP A 624 -2.17 -14.39 24.09
N TRP A 625 -1.08 -14.17 23.34
CA TRP A 625 0.08 -15.05 23.36
C TRP A 625 0.71 -15.12 24.75
N LEU A 626 1.02 -13.98 25.38
CA LEU A 626 1.58 -13.94 26.74
C LEU A 626 0.69 -14.67 27.76
N THR A 627 -0.64 -14.53 27.62
CA THR A 627 -1.59 -15.22 28.49
C THR A 627 -1.58 -16.73 28.23
N SER A 628 -1.66 -17.15 26.96
CA SER A 628 -1.67 -18.57 26.57
C SER A 628 -0.39 -19.31 26.97
N GLN A 629 0.76 -18.61 26.97
CA GLN A 629 2.05 -19.18 27.35
C GLN A 629 2.34 -19.09 28.86
N GLY A 630 1.43 -18.51 29.66
CA GLY A 630 1.68 -18.26 31.09
C GLY A 630 2.84 -17.30 31.35
N LEU A 631 3.06 -16.34 30.43
CA LEU A 631 4.14 -15.34 30.47
C LEU A 631 3.64 -13.93 30.85
N LYS A 632 2.34 -13.77 31.13
CA LYS A 632 1.73 -12.51 31.56
C LYS A 632 2.52 -11.84 32.69
N GLY A 633 3.01 -10.63 32.44
CA GLY A 633 3.72 -9.79 33.43
C GLY A 633 5.13 -10.27 33.80
N LYS A 634 5.70 -11.25 33.09
CA LYS A 634 7.07 -11.72 33.37
C LYS A 634 8.11 -10.81 32.67
N PRO A 635 9.21 -10.42 33.36
CA PRO A 635 10.31 -9.68 32.74
C PRO A 635 11.15 -10.57 31.80
N GLY A 636 11.88 -9.94 30.87
CA GLY A 636 12.82 -10.64 29.98
C GLY A 636 12.14 -11.60 28.99
N VAL A 637 10.87 -11.38 28.67
CA VAL A 637 10.17 -12.21 27.69
C VAL A 637 10.56 -11.79 26.29
N ARG A 638 11.13 -12.73 25.53
CA ARG A 638 11.38 -12.60 24.10
C ARG A 638 10.19 -13.19 23.31
N MET A 639 9.60 -12.38 22.44
CA MET A 639 8.56 -12.82 21.50
C MET A 639 9.17 -13.74 20.45
N THR A 640 8.40 -14.73 19.97
CA THR A 640 8.77 -15.46 18.75
C THR A 640 8.67 -14.54 17.54
N ASP A 641 9.41 -14.86 16.46
CA ASP A 641 9.38 -14.07 15.24
C ASP A 641 7.97 -14.00 14.63
N GLU A 642 7.21 -15.10 14.70
CA GLU A 642 5.81 -15.15 14.26
C GLU A 642 4.92 -14.15 15.02
N ILE A 643 5.05 -14.07 16.35
CA ILE A 643 4.28 -13.12 17.16
C ILE A 643 4.72 -11.69 16.84
N ALA A 644 6.01 -11.45 16.66
CA ALA A 644 6.53 -10.14 16.29
C ALA A 644 6.01 -9.71 14.91
N GLN A 645 5.96 -10.62 13.93
CA GLN A 645 5.45 -10.38 12.58
C GLN A 645 3.94 -10.14 12.56
N LYS A 646 3.14 -11.01 13.21
CA LYS A 646 1.69 -10.83 13.33
C LYS A 646 1.34 -9.51 14.01
N THR A 647 2.09 -9.15 15.04
CA THR A 647 1.93 -7.84 15.70
C THR A 647 2.28 -6.71 14.74
N SER A 648 3.43 -6.75 14.07
CA SER A 648 3.86 -5.73 13.08
C SER A 648 2.82 -5.53 11.97
N ALA A 649 2.28 -6.62 11.41
CA ALA A 649 1.25 -6.58 10.37
C ALA A 649 -0.01 -5.82 10.82
N LYS A 650 -0.40 -5.93 12.10
CA LYS A 650 -1.56 -5.19 12.63
C LYS A 650 -1.30 -3.70 12.82
N TYR A 651 -0.09 -3.32 13.25
CA TYR A 651 0.30 -1.91 13.26
C TYR A 651 0.30 -1.32 11.84
N ARG A 652 0.79 -2.09 10.86
CA ARG A 652 0.77 -1.69 9.46
C ARG A 652 -0.64 -1.54 8.93
N GLU A 653 -1.51 -2.54 9.13
CA GLU A 653 -2.91 -2.50 8.72
C GLU A 653 -3.65 -1.30 9.33
N ALA A 654 -3.43 -1.00 10.61
CA ALA A 654 -4.00 0.19 11.23
C ALA A 654 -3.50 1.48 10.55
N TRP A 655 -2.19 1.57 10.28
CA TRP A 655 -1.59 2.72 9.62
C TRP A 655 -2.11 2.88 8.17
N GLU A 656 -2.19 1.80 7.40
CA GLU A 656 -2.73 1.78 6.02
C GLU A 656 -4.19 2.25 6.01
N ARG A 657 -5.04 1.68 6.87
CA ARG A 657 -6.45 2.08 6.96
C ARG A 657 -6.61 3.53 7.41
N ILE A 658 -5.82 4.00 8.38
CA ILE A 658 -5.91 5.37 8.88
C ILE A 658 -5.38 6.39 7.86
N THR A 659 -4.24 6.11 7.24
CA THR A 659 -3.55 7.10 6.39
C THR A 659 -3.95 7.03 4.92
N GLY A 660 -4.43 5.87 4.47
CA GLY A 660 -4.63 5.57 3.04
C GLY A 660 -3.32 5.41 2.26
N ALA A 661 -2.18 5.28 2.94
CA ALA A 661 -0.87 5.06 2.32
C ALA A 661 -0.46 3.58 2.41
N ASN A 662 0.43 3.15 1.50
CA ASN A 662 0.95 1.76 1.38
C ASN A 662 2.42 1.67 1.80
#